data_AF-A0A353VPG9-F1
#
_entry.id   AF-A0A353VPG9-F1
#
_cell.length_a   1.000
_cell.length_b   1.000
_cell.length_c   1.000
_cell.angle_alpha   90.00
_cell.angle_beta   90.00
_cell.angle_gamma   90.00
#
_symmetry.space_group_name_H-M   'P 1'
#
loop_
_entity.id
_entity.type
_entity.pdbx_description
1 polymer ?
#
loop_
_entity_poly.entity_id
_entity_poly.type
_entity_poly.pdbx_seq_one_letter_code
_entity_poly.pdbx_strand_id
1 'polypeptide(L)'
;MSNGSDKDVSGVAALQAYPSKDYECEKPFASSSKKVMVPAGGTVEVAFDVNPKGYDELGLKVVFADEAKTFSDGVFVSLPVYEAKQTLTESHSAVLLAGADKAELIKRLESEFTGTTSKGAEVKEIDIRQMILDAVPSKVEPKGKDVLSLSEALYVRKVAASLGSEVKTEMPDEVLVEKIKACLNEGGGFGWFEGMRPSPVVTAVVLERLAKMRDAGLDYGGFDLTESVKWLDRNQFLRGAVTPRWCGWLSMEQYAYIRSQYSSVPFDVSAQTKNDKSEYARNFKEFKKSVKDYLVPSAKDGRGLNGQILAKARRIKTLANLAACDDGLALASAWGLKFSAGSRMNQSIAADVQSLLEYAVKHPDGGWYYPDAVMPFRGLLESEAYAHSMLCDLLSSPVAELVVRQTSSVTEPVEVTSTTEVASAAEVTAKQIAEGIRLWLMLQKETQKWDEDPAFVDAINSVLAGPSDILTTKVVSLTKTYSTPFYKVKAVGNGFSIERHFYKEVRGEGGKTGRLEIFPGMKVSVGGKITAEYRIWSQENRSFVKLTAPREAAFRPVNQLSGAYGWWLRPLAVNGIWSVTPQGYRDVKTDRTEYWFDVYPEDKTTVSEDFYVTQEGMFTAPAVTIESLYAPHYRANAAYGGTLRTDW
;
A
#
# COMPACT_ATOMS: atom_id res chain seq x y z
N MET A 1 10.33 -22.94 45.48
CA MET A 1 11.40 -23.12 46.48
C MET A 1 12.11 -24.43 46.19
N SER A 2 13.44 -24.45 46.14
CA SER A 2 14.23 -25.65 45.87
C SER A 2 15.13 -25.96 47.06
N ASN A 3 15.23 -27.23 47.44
CA ASN A 3 16.05 -27.71 48.55
C ASN A 3 17.16 -28.61 47.99
N GLY A 4 18.41 -28.13 48.06
CA GLY A 4 19.59 -28.90 47.63
C GLY A 4 20.19 -29.82 48.69
N SER A 5 19.62 -29.89 49.89
CA SER A 5 20.12 -30.73 50.99
C SER A 5 19.61 -32.17 50.91
N ASP A 6 20.20 -33.04 51.73
CA ASP A 6 19.87 -34.45 51.88
C ASP A 6 18.70 -34.72 52.85
N LYS A 7 18.09 -33.67 53.41
CA LYS A 7 17.00 -33.76 54.37
C LYS A 7 15.81 -32.89 53.97
N ASP A 8 14.62 -33.32 54.38
CA ASP A 8 13.41 -32.52 54.24
C ASP A 8 13.51 -31.27 55.13
N VAL A 9 13.15 -30.12 54.57
CA VAL A 9 13.20 -28.84 55.26
C VAL A 9 11.78 -28.32 55.42
N SER A 10 11.36 -28.11 56.67
CA SER A 10 10.09 -27.47 57.00
C SER A 10 10.32 -26.03 57.46
N GLY A 11 9.49 -25.11 56.99
CA GLY A 11 9.60 -23.70 57.32
C GLY A 11 8.40 -22.88 56.88
N VAL A 12 8.58 -21.56 56.95
CA VAL A 12 7.56 -20.59 56.58
C VAL A 12 8.07 -19.77 55.41
N ALA A 13 7.31 -19.80 54.32
CA ALA A 13 7.43 -18.85 53.21
C ALA A 13 6.59 -17.62 53.52
N ALA A 14 7.18 -16.44 53.53
CA ALA A 14 6.50 -15.17 53.79
C ALA A 14 6.71 -14.19 52.62
N LEU A 15 5.62 -13.67 52.08
CA LEU A 15 5.61 -12.52 51.18
C LEU A 15 5.36 -11.24 51.98
N GLN A 16 6.15 -10.22 51.70
CA GLN A 16 5.96 -8.85 52.16
C GLN A 16 5.92 -7.94 50.94
N ALA A 17 4.86 -7.13 50.81
CA ALA A 17 4.67 -6.20 49.72
C ALA A 17 4.88 -4.75 50.20
N TYR A 18 5.61 -3.99 49.40
CA TYR A 18 6.07 -2.62 49.66
C TYR A 18 5.64 -1.70 48.51
N PRO A 19 5.40 -0.41 48.77
CA PRO A 19 4.89 0.54 47.78
C PRO A 19 5.94 0.95 46.73
N SER A 20 7.21 0.59 46.93
CA SER A 20 8.29 0.83 45.98
C SER A 20 9.46 -0.14 46.21
N LYS A 21 10.51 -0.01 45.40
CA LYS A 21 11.79 -0.71 45.62
C LYS A 21 12.59 -0.20 46.83
N ASP A 22 12.28 0.99 47.34
CA ASP A 22 13.03 1.64 48.43
C ASP A 22 12.45 1.24 49.80
N TYR A 23 12.50 -0.06 50.10
CA TYR A 23 11.72 -0.67 51.19
C TYR A 23 12.41 -0.70 52.57
N GLU A 24 13.72 -0.41 52.65
CA GLU A 24 14.55 -0.71 53.84
C GLU A 24 14.09 -0.01 55.12
N CYS A 25 13.43 1.15 55.00
CA CYS A 25 12.91 1.94 56.12
C CYS A 25 11.37 1.97 56.17
N GLU A 26 10.70 1.18 55.33
CA GLU A 26 9.24 1.19 55.20
C GLU A 26 8.62 -0.07 55.80
N LYS A 27 7.36 0.07 56.26
CA LYS A 27 6.57 -1.08 56.69
C LYS A 27 5.85 -1.68 55.48
N PRO A 28 5.81 -3.01 55.32
CA PRO A 28 5.05 -3.62 54.25
C PRO A 28 3.57 -3.28 54.41
N PHE A 29 2.93 -2.87 53.33
CA PHE A 29 1.50 -2.57 53.34
C PHE A 29 0.64 -3.84 53.34
N ALA A 30 1.21 -4.96 52.88
CA ALA A 30 0.59 -6.28 52.94
C ALA A 30 1.64 -7.35 53.24
N SER A 31 1.24 -8.37 54.01
CA SER A 31 2.07 -9.54 54.26
C SER A 31 1.21 -10.78 54.36
N SER A 32 1.74 -11.89 53.84
CA SER A 32 1.10 -13.20 53.87
C SER A 32 2.15 -14.28 54.05
N SER A 33 1.83 -15.36 54.73
CA SER A 33 2.75 -16.47 54.92
C SER A 33 2.08 -17.82 54.76
N LYS A 34 2.85 -18.82 54.33
CA LYS A 34 2.42 -20.21 54.15
C LYS A 34 3.48 -21.13 54.75
N LYS A 35 3.02 -22.11 55.54
CA LYS A 35 3.89 -23.21 55.95
C LYS A 35 4.17 -24.10 54.75
N VAL A 36 5.42 -24.49 54.58
CA VAL A 36 5.85 -25.34 53.47
C VAL A 36 6.90 -26.33 53.96
N MET A 37 6.80 -27.57 53.48
CA MET A 37 7.83 -28.59 53.62
C MET A 37 8.39 -28.86 52.22
N VAL A 38 9.70 -28.67 52.07
CA VAL A 38 10.41 -28.87 50.80
C VAL A 38 11.25 -30.15 50.93
N PRO A 39 10.97 -31.21 50.16
CA PRO A 39 11.64 -32.49 50.30
C PRO A 39 13.12 -32.40 49.94
N ALA A 40 13.93 -33.30 50.48
CA ALA A 40 15.36 -33.43 50.15
C ALA A 40 15.59 -33.52 48.63
N GLY A 41 16.50 -32.71 48.08
CA GLY A 41 16.77 -32.63 46.64
C GLY A 41 15.59 -32.17 45.77
N GLY A 42 14.47 -31.77 46.36
CA GLY A 42 13.21 -31.52 45.66
C GLY A 42 12.87 -30.04 45.53
N THR A 43 11.76 -29.77 44.84
CA THR A 43 11.22 -28.42 44.63
C THR A 43 9.73 -28.40 44.92
N VAL A 44 9.28 -27.35 45.63
CA VAL A 44 7.87 -27.09 45.93
C VAL A 44 7.49 -25.69 45.48
N GLU A 45 6.36 -25.58 44.82
CA GLU A 45 5.76 -24.31 44.42
C GLU A 45 4.99 -23.67 45.59
N VAL A 46 5.18 -22.36 45.79
CA VAL A 46 4.43 -21.57 46.77
C VAL A 46 3.95 -20.31 46.07
N ALA A 47 2.64 -20.20 45.87
CA ALA A 47 2.00 -19.05 45.25
C ALA A 47 1.44 -18.07 46.30
N PHE A 48 1.46 -16.78 45.99
CA PHE A 48 0.88 -15.72 46.82
C PHE A 48 0.05 -14.77 45.96
N ASP A 49 -1.11 -14.36 46.47
CA ASP A 49 -1.96 -13.38 45.79
C ASP A 49 -1.39 -11.96 45.98
N VAL A 50 -1.28 -11.21 44.89
CA VAL A 50 -0.80 -9.83 44.89
C VAL A 50 -1.84 -8.93 44.25
N ASN A 51 -2.24 -7.87 44.97
CA ASN A 51 -3.11 -6.84 44.45
C ASN A 51 -2.33 -5.53 44.27
N PRO A 52 -2.09 -5.10 43.02
CA PRO A 52 -1.27 -3.94 42.74
C PRO A 52 -1.98 -2.58 42.91
N LYS A 53 -3.26 -2.57 43.31
CA LYS A 53 -4.06 -1.33 43.34
C LYS A 53 -3.48 -0.28 44.29
N GLY A 54 -3.34 0.94 43.77
CA GLY A 54 -3.01 2.13 44.56
C GLY A 54 -1.51 2.47 44.62
N TYR A 55 -0.67 1.74 43.89
CA TYR A 55 0.78 1.95 43.84
C TYR A 55 1.26 1.98 42.38
N ASP A 56 2.28 2.80 42.10
CA ASP A 56 2.92 2.92 40.77
C ASP A 56 4.11 1.95 40.59
N GLU A 57 4.62 1.43 41.70
CA GLU A 57 5.64 0.39 41.77
C GLU A 57 5.29 -0.57 42.92
N LEU A 58 5.74 -1.82 42.84
CA LEU A 58 5.60 -2.80 43.92
C LEU A 58 6.94 -3.44 44.21
N GLY A 59 7.37 -3.34 45.47
CA GLY A 59 8.45 -4.15 46.02
C GLY A 59 7.90 -5.44 46.60
N LEU A 60 8.29 -6.59 46.06
CA LEU A 60 7.87 -7.90 46.57
C LEU A 60 9.07 -8.61 47.18
N LYS A 61 9.06 -8.76 48.50
CA LYS A 61 10.07 -9.51 49.25
C LYS A 61 9.50 -10.85 49.66
N VAL A 62 10.07 -11.94 49.15
CA VAL A 62 9.74 -13.30 49.57
C VAL A 62 10.89 -13.84 50.40
N VAL A 63 10.60 -14.27 51.63
CA VAL A 63 11.58 -14.86 52.55
C VAL A 63 11.09 -16.24 52.97
N PHE A 64 11.96 -17.24 52.87
CA PHE A 64 11.80 -18.52 53.54
C PHE A 64 12.65 -18.53 54.81
N ALA A 65 12.07 -18.98 55.93
CA ALA A 65 12.81 -19.26 57.16
C ALA A 65 12.42 -20.64 57.67
N ASP A 66 13.40 -21.46 58.04
CA ASP A 66 13.16 -22.78 58.62
C ASP A 66 12.53 -22.69 60.02
N GLU A 67 11.85 -23.75 60.45
CA GLU A 67 11.20 -23.78 61.77
C GLU A 67 12.20 -23.69 62.93
N ALA A 68 13.42 -24.22 62.73
CA ALA A 68 14.48 -24.16 63.72
C ALA A 68 15.20 -22.79 63.76
N LYS A 69 14.85 -21.85 62.86
CA LYS A 69 15.46 -20.52 62.70
C LYS A 69 16.98 -20.59 62.52
N THR A 70 17.46 -21.64 61.87
CA THR A 70 18.88 -21.88 61.61
C THR A 70 19.33 -21.31 60.27
N PHE A 71 18.43 -21.16 59.30
CA PHE A 71 18.74 -20.52 58.02
C PHE A 71 17.51 -19.87 57.37
N SER A 72 17.78 -18.86 56.55
CA SER A 72 16.77 -18.19 55.75
C SER A 72 17.34 -17.84 54.39
N ASP A 73 16.48 -17.83 53.38
CA ASP A 73 16.79 -17.33 52.05
C ASP A 73 15.66 -16.41 51.60
N GLY A 74 15.95 -15.46 50.72
CA GLY A 74 14.94 -14.53 50.24
C GLY A 74 15.31 -13.83 48.95
N VAL A 75 14.27 -13.46 48.21
CA VAL A 75 14.38 -12.70 46.97
C VAL A 75 13.55 -11.44 47.07
N PHE A 76 14.07 -10.37 46.47
CA PHE A 76 13.33 -9.13 46.28
C PHE A 76 13.15 -8.88 44.79
N VAL A 77 11.92 -8.55 44.38
CA VAL A 77 11.59 -8.19 42.99
C VAL A 77 10.83 -6.88 42.99
N SER A 78 11.23 -5.95 42.13
CA SER A 78 10.42 -4.75 41.83
C SER A 78 9.58 -4.96 40.58
N LEU A 79 8.31 -4.52 40.63
CA LEU A 79 7.37 -4.57 39.51
C LEU A 79 6.79 -3.17 39.25
N PRO A 80 6.91 -2.61 38.03
CA PRO A 80 6.20 -1.39 37.66
C PRO A 80 4.70 -1.67 37.52
N VAL A 81 3.87 -0.76 38.04
CA VAL A 81 2.41 -0.83 37.95
C VAL A 81 1.91 0.34 37.13
N TYR A 82 1.28 0.05 36.00
CA TYR A 82 0.67 1.08 35.15
C TYR A 82 -0.81 1.23 35.48
N GLU A 83 -1.27 2.47 35.60
CA GLU A 83 -2.69 2.76 35.76
C GLU A 83 -3.48 2.19 34.57
N ALA A 84 -4.70 1.71 34.81
CA ALA A 84 -5.62 1.21 33.78
C ALA A 84 -6.23 2.34 32.93
N LYS A 85 -5.38 3.22 32.41
CA LYS A 85 -5.67 4.33 31.51
C LYS A 85 -4.83 4.23 30.25
N GLN A 86 -5.39 4.68 29.14
CA GLN A 86 -4.71 4.73 27.85
C GLN A 86 -4.78 6.15 27.30
N THR A 87 -3.67 6.63 26.78
CA THR A 87 -3.64 7.80 25.91
C THR A 87 -3.93 7.35 24.49
N LEU A 88 -5.02 7.88 23.93
CA LEU A 88 -5.47 7.63 22.57
C LEU A 88 -5.47 8.94 21.79
N THR A 89 -5.40 8.85 20.48
CA THR A 89 -5.72 9.97 19.61
C THR A 89 -6.81 9.57 18.64
N GLU A 90 -7.82 10.43 18.56
CA GLU A 90 -8.93 10.34 17.63
C GLU A 90 -8.75 11.44 16.60
N SER A 91 -8.85 11.06 15.33
CA SER A 91 -8.69 11.98 14.22
C SER A 91 -9.73 11.65 13.16
N HIS A 92 -10.30 12.69 12.56
CA HIS A 92 -11.25 12.58 11.44
C HIS A 92 -10.80 13.53 10.35
N SER A 93 -10.87 13.12 9.09
CA SER A 93 -10.39 13.90 7.97
C SER A 93 -11.33 13.85 6.79
N ALA A 94 -11.32 14.90 5.99
CA ALA A 94 -12.05 14.92 4.74
C ALA A 94 -11.43 15.88 3.73
N VAL A 95 -11.73 15.61 2.47
CA VAL A 95 -11.31 16.44 1.33
C VAL A 95 -12.14 17.72 1.28
N LEU A 96 -11.45 18.85 1.23
CA LEU A 96 -12.00 20.17 0.98
C LEU A 96 -11.75 20.53 -0.49
N LEU A 97 -12.78 20.34 -1.31
CA LEU A 97 -12.78 20.72 -2.73
C LEU A 97 -12.81 22.25 -2.89
N ALA A 98 -12.34 22.74 -4.03
CA ALA A 98 -12.43 24.16 -4.38
C ALA A 98 -13.88 24.66 -4.29
N GLY A 99 -14.07 25.80 -3.61
CA GLY A 99 -15.38 26.43 -3.43
C GLY A 99 -16.29 25.78 -2.38
N ALA A 100 -15.88 24.67 -1.75
CA ALA A 100 -16.66 24.04 -0.68
C ALA A 100 -16.62 24.85 0.63
N ASP A 101 -17.71 24.78 1.42
CA ASP A 101 -17.79 25.45 2.72
C ASP A 101 -16.94 24.72 3.77
N LYS A 102 -15.80 25.31 4.09
CA LYS A 102 -14.89 24.81 5.13
C LYS A 102 -15.54 24.74 6.51
N ALA A 103 -16.38 25.71 6.88
CA ALA A 103 -17.01 25.74 8.19
C ALA A 103 -18.03 24.61 8.35
N GLU A 104 -18.79 24.32 7.28
CA GLU A 104 -19.68 23.16 7.22
C GLU A 104 -18.91 21.85 7.32
N LEU A 105 -17.78 21.72 6.58
CA LEU A 105 -16.93 20.54 6.64
C LEU A 105 -16.37 20.30 8.04
N ILE A 106 -15.86 21.35 8.70
CA ILE A 106 -15.36 21.26 10.07
C ILE A 106 -16.48 20.80 11.02
N LYS A 107 -17.67 21.39 10.91
CA LYS A 107 -18.83 21.01 11.74
C LYS A 107 -19.23 19.54 11.55
N ARG A 108 -19.13 19.03 10.31
CA ARG A 108 -19.33 17.60 10.03
C ARG A 108 -18.29 16.75 10.74
N LEU A 109 -17.01 17.05 10.58
CA LEU A 109 -15.90 16.33 11.23
C LEU A 109 -15.99 16.39 12.76
N GLU A 110 -16.44 17.50 13.34
CA GLU A 110 -16.69 17.61 14.78
C GLU A 110 -17.77 16.63 15.27
N SER A 111 -18.76 16.32 14.44
CA SER A 111 -19.85 15.39 14.77
C SER A 111 -19.45 13.91 14.68
N GLU A 112 -18.34 13.60 14.01
CA GLU A 112 -17.82 12.24 13.85
C GLU A 112 -17.06 11.76 15.11
N PHE A 113 -16.75 12.68 16.03
CA PHE A 113 -16.11 12.35 17.31
C PHE A 113 -17.04 11.51 18.21
N THR A 114 -16.63 10.26 18.50
CA THR A 114 -17.42 9.31 19.31
C THR A 114 -16.65 8.76 20.52
N GLY A 115 -15.31 8.79 20.47
CA GLY A 115 -14.44 8.37 21.57
C GLY A 115 -14.20 9.48 22.60
N THR A 116 -14.13 10.73 22.13
CA THR A 116 -14.07 11.95 22.96
C THR A 116 -14.97 13.05 22.41
N THR A 117 -14.97 14.23 23.03
CA THR A 117 -15.60 15.43 22.47
C THR A 117 -14.65 16.11 21.49
N SER A 118 -15.16 16.68 20.40
CA SER A 118 -14.36 17.50 19.45
C SER A 118 -13.74 18.76 20.09
N LYS A 119 -14.29 19.26 21.20
CA LYS A 119 -13.75 20.43 21.91
C LYS A 119 -12.26 20.27 22.23
N GLY A 120 -11.44 21.19 21.70
CA GLY A 120 -9.98 21.18 21.86
C GLY A 120 -9.24 20.30 20.83
N ALA A 121 -9.93 19.79 19.80
CA ALA A 121 -9.26 19.18 18.65
C ALA A 121 -8.50 20.22 17.84
N GLU A 122 -7.32 19.85 17.38
CA GLU A 122 -6.49 20.64 16.48
C GLU A 122 -7.00 20.46 15.05
N VAL A 123 -7.25 21.56 14.35
CA VAL A 123 -7.61 21.58 12.92
C VAL A 123 -6.33 21.77 12.11
N LYS A 124 -6.03 20.85 11.18
CA LYS A 124 -4.94 20.99 10.22
C LYS A 124 -5.47 20.98 8.80
N GLU A 125 -4.94 21.86 7.97
CA GLU A 125 -5.10 21.84 6.53
C GLU A 125 -3.83 21.28 5.90
N ILE A 126 -4.00 20.25 5.08
CA ILE A 126 -2.93 19.63 4.32
C ILE A 126 -3.10 20.08 2.87
N ASP A 127 -2.15 20.89 2.40
CA ASP A 127 -2.10 21.34 1.01
C ASP A 127 -1.40 20.28 0.16
N ILE A 128 -2.19 19.52 -0.59
CA ILE A 128 -1.68 18.40 -1.37
C ILE A 128 -0.78 18.88 -2.52
N ARG A 129 -1.08 20.05 -3.11
CA ARG A 129 -0.22 20.64 -4.14
C ARG A 129 1.15 20.94 -3.56
N GLN A 130 1.21 21.52 -2.36
CA GLN A 130 2.48 21.76 -1.68
C GLN A 130 3.20 20.44 -1.38
N MET A 131 2.51 19.38 -0.95
CA MET A 131 3.13 18.06 -0.76
C MET A 131 3.73 17.47 -2.06
N ILE A 132 3.10 17.71 -3.20
CA ILE A 132 3.63 17.32 -4.51
C ILE A 132 4.89 18.13 -4.80
N LEU A 133 4.83 19.47 -4.64
CA LEU A 133 5.96 20.36 -4.88
C LEU A 133 7.15 20.06 -3.94
N ASP A 134 6.90 19.70 -2.68
CA ASP A 134 7.94 19.34 -1.71
C ASP A 134 8.60 17.98 -2.03
N ALA A 135 7.86 17.08 -2.69
CA ALA A 135 8.39 15.78 -3.11
C ALA A 135 9.26 15.87 -4.38
N VAL A 136 9.06 16.90 -5.22
CA VAL A 136 9.81 17.07 -6.48
C VAL A 136 11.33 17.22 -6.26
N PRO A 137 11.82 18.05 -5.31
CA PRO A 137 13.25 18.17 -5.01
C PRO A 137 13.96 16.88 -4.60
N SER A 138 13.26 15.84 -4.11
CA SER A 138 13.90 14.60 -3.64
C SER A 138 14.49 13.74 -4.77
N LYS A 139 14.10 14.01 -6.03
CA LYS A 139 14.51 13.25 -7.22
C LYS A 139 15.20 14.07 -8.30
N VAL A 140 15.53 15.34 -8.05
CA VAL A 140 16.25 16.17 -9.04
C VAL A 140 17.68 15.70 -9.25
N GLU A 141 18.26 15.02 -8.26
CA GLU A 141 19.53 14.30 -8.45
C GLU A 141 19.27 12.81 -8.71
N PRO A 142 20.00 12.20 -9.66
CA PRO A 142 19.83 10.79 -9.95
C PRO A 142 20.31 9.95 -8.77
N LYS A 143 19.44 9.06 -8.27
CA LYS A 143 19.76 8.12 -7.17
C LYS A 143 20.88 7.15 -7.50
N GLY A 144 21.04 6.84 -8.79
CA GLY A 144 21.99 5.89 -9.32
C GLY A 144 22.62 6.37 -10.63
N LYS A 145 23.65 5.65 -11.07
CA LYS A 145 24.31 5.86 -12.37
C LYS A 145 23.60 5.13 -13.51
N ASP A 146 22.52 4.42 -13.22
CA ASP A 146 21.76 3.68 -14.21
C ASP A 146 20.87 4.63 -15.03
N VAL A 147 20.57 4.26 -16.27
CA VAL A 147 19.84 5.12 -17.21
C VAL A 147 18.41 5.44 -16.74
N LEU A 148 17.80 4.60 -15.89
CA LEU A 148 16.46 4.86 -15.36
C LEU A 148 16.51 5.97 -14.31
N SER A 149 17.46 5.92 -13.38
CA SER A 149 17.69 7.01 -12.42
C SER A 149 18.07 8.31 -13.13
N LEU A 150 18.94 8.25 -14.14
CA LEU A 150 19.40 9.42 -14.87
C LEU A 150 18.27 10.09 -15.67
N SER A 151 17.49 9.30 -16.43
CA SER A 151 16.35 9.82 -17.20
C SER A 151 15.18 10.25 -16.32
N GLU A 152 14.99 9.64 -15.15
CA GLU A 152 14.00 10.10 -14.16
C GLU A 152 14.40 11.49 -13.63
N ALA A 153 15.65 11.68 -13.22
CA ALA A 153 16.14 12.96 -12.73
C ALA A 153 15.98 14.07 -13.78
N LEU A 154 16.32 13.80 -15.04
CA LEU A 154 16.11 14.76 -16.13
C LEU A 154 14.63 15.12 -16.26
N TYR A 155 13.74 14.12 -16.28
CA TYR A 155 12.30 14.38 -16.40
C TYR A 155 11.78 15.21 -15.22
N VAL A 156 12.16 14.85 -13.98
CA VAL A 156 11.77 15.59 -12.76
C VAL A 156 12.24 17.04 -12.82
N ARG A 157 13.50 17.30 -13.22
CA ARG A 157 14.02 18.68 -13.34
C ARG A 157 13.21 19.52 -14.30
N LYS A 158 12.80 18.96 -15.44
CA LYS A 158 12.06 19.68 -16.47
C LYS A 158 10.60 19.92 -16.08
N VAL A 159 9.98 18.95 -15.42
CA VAL A 159 8.66 19.15 -14.80
C VAL A 159 8.74 20.20 -13.69
N ALA A 160 9.75 20.16 -12.83
CA ALA A 160 9.94 21.15 -11.77
C ALA A 160 10.13 22.58 -12.33
N ALA A 161 10.96 22.71 -13.37
CA ALA A 161 11.19 23.98 -14.05
C ALA A 161 9.93 24.54 -14.70
N SER A 162 9.09 23.70 -15.32
CA SER A 162 7.82 24.15 -15.91
C SER A 162 6.81 24.64 -14.86
N LEU A 163 7.00 24.27 -13.59
CA LEU A 163 6.20 24.69 -12.45
C LEU A 163 6.71 25.95 -11.75
N GLY A 164 7.84 26.51 -12.19
CA GLY A 164 8.46 27.67 -11.56
C GLY A 164 9.18 27.35 -10.24
N SER A 165 9.43 26.06 -9.94
CA SER A 165 10.25 25.67 -8.79
C SER A 165 11.73 25.87 -9.12
N GLU A 166 12.44 26.62 -8.29
CA GLU A 166 13.91 26.71 -8.39
C GLU A 166 14.55 25.38 -8.00
N VAL A 167 15.01 24.64 -9.01
CA VAL A 167 15.74 23.38 -8.81
C VAL A 167 17.23 23.68 -8.71
N LYS A 168 17.78 23.56 -7.50
CA LYS A 168 19.24 23.58 -7.28
C LYS A 168 19.79 22.18 -7.51
N THR A 169 20.65 22.03 -8.50
CA THR A 169 21.30 20.75 -8.83
C THR A 169 22.82 20.88 -8.76
N GLU A 170 23.48 19.86 -8.25
CA GLU A 170 24.94 19.74 -8.23
C GLU A 170 25.48 19.41 -9.63
N MET A 171 24.77 18.54 -10.36
CA MET A 171 25.12 18.15 -11.73
C MET A 171 24.33 18.98 -12.74
N PRO A 172 24.97 19.69 -13.68
CA PRO A 172 24.28 20.38 -14.78
C PRO A 172 23.52 19.42 -15.70
N ASP A 173 22.46 19.91 -16.35
CA ASP A 173 21.63 19.12 -17.27
C ASP A 173 22.44 18.58 -18.46
N GLU A 174 23.43 19.33 -18.94
CA GLU A 174 24.29 18.90 -20.04
C GLU A 174 25.08 17.64 -19.65
N VAL A 175 25.64 17.62 -18.43
CA VAL A 175 26.39 16.47 -17.90
C VAL A 175 25.45 15.28 -17.70
N LEU A 176 24.23 15.53 -17.22
CA LEU A 176 23.23 14.50 -17.02
C LEU A 176 22.82 13.84 -18.36
N VAL A 177 22.57 14.65 -19.38
CA VAL A 177 22.26 14.19 -20.74
C VAL A 177 23.40 13.36 -21.32
N GLU A 178 24.65 13.79 -21.16
CA GLU A 178 25.81 13.01 -21.63
C GLU A 178 25.94 11.66 -20.92
N LYS A 179 25.60 11.57 -19.63
CA LYS A 179 25.56 10.27 -18.92
C LYS A 179 24.44 9.35 -19.41
N ILE A 180 23.28 9.90 -19.77
CA ILE A 180 22.21 9.14 -20.41
C ILE A 180 22.68 8.62 -21.77
N LYS A 181 23.32 9.47 -22.57
CA LYS A 181 23.91 9.08 -23.87
C LYS A 181 25.00 8.03 -23.73
N ALA A 182 25.80 8.04 -22.66
CA ALA A 182 26.80 7.00 -22.40
C ALA A 182 26.19 5.60 -22.21
N CYS A 183 24.89 5.51 -21.89
CA CYS A 183 24.16 4.25 -21.83
C CYS A 183 23.64 3.79 -23.22
N LEU A 184 23.69 4.64 -24.25
CA LEU A 184 23.30 4.32 -25.62
C LEU A 184 24.42 3.55 -26.33
N ASN A 185 24.12 2.36 -26.82
CA ASN A 185 25.07 1.55 -27.58
C ASN A 185 25.09 1.98 -29.06
N GLU A 186 26.19 1.72 -29.77
CA GLU A 186 26.35 2.02 -31.22
C GLU A 186 25.21 1.46 -32.09
N GLY A 187 24.58 0.35 -31.66
CA GLY A 187 23.45 -0.26 -32.35
C GLY A 187 22.09 0.40 -32.12
N GLY A 188 21.99 1.41 -31.24
CA GLY A 188 20.76 2.16 -30.92
C GLY A 188 20.06 1.75 -29.62
N GLY A 189 20.37 0.58 -29.04
CA GLY A 189 19.74 0.14 -27.78
C GLY A 189 20.39 0.76 -26.54
N PHE A 190 19.60 1.00 -25.49
CA PHE A 190 20.10 1.45 -24.19
C PHE A 190 20.46 0.28 -23.29
N GLY A 191 21.69 0.30 -22.76
CA GLY A 191 22.11 -0.52 -21.64
C GLY A 191 21.56 0.02 -20.32
N TRP A 192 21.47 -0.82 -19.29
CA TRP A 192 21.04 -0.34 -17.97
C TRP A 192 22.08 0.60 -17.34
N PHE A 193 23.36 0.31 -17.55
CA PHE A 193 24.49 1.17 -17.19
C PHE A 193 25.38 1.37 -18.42
N GLU A 194 26.26 2.37 -18.36
CA GLU A 194 27.32 2.60 -19.35
C GLU A 194 28.12 1.32 -19.62
N GLY A 195 28.34 1.01 -20.90
CA GLY A 195 29.08 -0.18 -21.35
C GLY A 195 28.32 -1.52 -21.22
N MET A 196 27.11 -1.54 -20.67
CA MET A 196 26.30 -2.76 -20.63
C MET A 196 25.59 -3.04 -21.96
N ARG A 197 25.31 -4.31 -22.20
CA ARG A 197 24.51 -4.76 -23.34
C ARG A 197 23.12 -4.11 -23.31
N PRO A 198 22.57 -3.76 -24.49
CA PRO A 198 21.27 -3.12 -24.57
C PRO A 198 20.16 -4.04 -24.06
N SER A 199 19.19 -3.45 -23.37
CA SER A 199 18.00 -4.14 -22.85
C SER A 199 16.75 -3.59 -23.52
N PRO A 200 15.86 -4.47 -24.05
CA PRO A 200 14.61 -4.03 -24.69
C PRO A 200 13.70 -3.27 -23.74
N VAL A 201 13.54 -3.77 -22.51
CA VAL A 201 12.71 -3.13 -21.49
C VAL A 201 13.28 -1.76 -21.10
N VAL A 202 14.58 -1.66 -20.85
CA VAL A 202 15.22 -0.38 -20.49
C VAL A 202 15.09 0.63 -21.64
N THR A 203 15.36 0.19 -22.87
CA THR A 203 15.22 1.03 -24.07
C THR A 203 13.79 1.54 -24.23
N ALA A 204 12.78 0.68 -24.02
CA ALA A 204 11.37 1.07 -24.06
C ALA A 204 11.01 2.11 -23.00
N VAL A 205 11.49 1.96 -21.76
CA VAL A 205 11.21 2.95 -20.69
C VAL A 205 11.82 4.31 -21.02
N VAL A 206 13.06 4.34 -21.51
CA VAL A 206 13.73 5.59 -21.91
C VAL A 206 12.98 6.25 -23.07
N LEU A 207 12.61 5.47 -24.10
CA LEU A 207 11.83 5.98 -25.23
C LEU A 207 10.46 6.49 -24.82
N GLU A 208 9.76 5.81 -23.90
CA GLU A 208 8.46 6.28 -23.41
C GLU A 208 8.59 7.63 -22.68
N ARG A 209 9.57 7.75 -21.78
CA ARG A 209 9.79 8.99 -21.01
C ARG A 209 10.10 10.17 -21.91
N LEU A 210 11.00 10.00 -22.87
CA LEU A 210 11.38 11.07 -23.80
C LEU A 210 10.21 11.45 -24.72
N ALA A 211 9.37 10.48 -25.13
CA ALA A 211 8.15 10.78 -25.87
C ALA A 211 7.14 11.56 -25.03
N LYS A 212 6.94 11.20 -23.75
CA LYS A 212 6.08 11.97 -22.83
C LYS A 212 6.58 13.39 -22.61
N MET A 213 7.89 13.56 -22.44
CA MET A 213 8.51 14.89 -22.33
C MET A 213 8.27 15.72 -23.60
N ARG A 214 8.51 15.13 -24.78
CA ARG A 214 8.23 15.76 -26.08
C ARG A 214 6.77 16.18 -26.21
N ASP A 215 5.84 15.28 -25.90
CA ASP A 215 4.40 15.53 -26.05
C ASP A 215 3.90 16.58 -25.04
N ALA A 216 4.57 16.70 -23.89
CA ALA A 216 4.33 17.76 -22.90
C ALA A 216 5.05 19.08 -23.22
N GLY A 217 5.81 19.17 -24.32
CA GLY A 217 6.58 20.36 -24.67
C GLY A 217 7.78 20.65 -23.76
N LEU A 218 8.25 19.65 -23.03
CA LEU A 218 9.42 19.75 -22.15
C LEU A 218 10.71 19.49 -22.93
N ASP A 219 11.78 20.21 -22.58
CA ASP A 219 13.11 19.94 -23.12
C ASP A 219 13.58 18.54 -22.69
N TYR A 220 13.73 17.64 -23.66
CA TYR A 220 14.13 16.26 -23.44
C TYR A 220 15.63 16.03 -23.72
N GLY A 221 16.45 17.07 -23.88
CA GLY A 221 17.91 16.93 -24.04
C GLY A 221 18.37 16.66 -25.47
N GLY A 222 17.52 16.89 -26.47
CA GLY A 222 17.89 16.84 -27.89
C GLY A 222 18.34 15.48 -28.42
N PHE A 223 17.87 14.38 -27.84
CA PHE A 223 18.22 13.02 -28.32
C PHE A 223 17.68 12.76 -29.74
N ASP A 224 18.53 12.24 -30.62
CA ASP A 224 18.09 11.54 -31.82
C ASP A 224 17.80 10.07 -31.50
N LEU A 225 16.52 9.72 -31.47
CA LEU A 225 16.04 8.40 -31.08
C LEU A 225 15.76 7.49 -32.28
N THR A 226 16.09 7.94 -33.49
CA THR A 226 15.80 7.22 -34.74
C THR A 226 16.39 5.80 -34.72
N GLU A 227 17.68 5.66 -34.40
CA GLU A 227 18.33 4.35 -34.35
C GLU A 227 17.86 3.51 -33.16
N SER A 228 17.46 4.11 -32.04
CA SER A 228 16.88 3.38 -30.90
C SER A 228 15.53 2.75 -31.25
N VAL A 229 14.70 3.47 -32.00
CA VAL A 229 13.41 2.96 -32.48
C VAL A 229 13.61 1.84 -33.50
N LYS A 230 14.53 2.01 -34.46
CA LYS A 230 14.88 0.94 -35.41
C LYS A 230 15.49 -0.28 -34.71
N TRP A 231 16.31 -0.06 -33.68
CA TRP A 231 16.86 -1.15 -32.88
C TRP A 231 15.77 -1.97 -32.18
N LEU A 232 14.72 -1.32 -31.66
CA LEU A 232 13.55 -2.03 -31.11
C LEU A 232 12.85 -2.89 -32.16
N ASP A 233 12.66 -2.38 -33.38
CA ASP A 233 12.08 -3.15 -34.49
C ASP A 233 12.93 -4.39 -34.77
N ARG A 234 14.25 -4.22 -34.96
CA ARG A 234 15.18 -5.35 -35.17
C ARG A 234 15.14 -6.34 -34.00
N ASN A 235 15.25 -5.88 -32.77
CA ASN A 235 15.25 -6.73 -31.58
C ASN A 235 13.93 -7.50 -31.41
N GLN A 236 12.79 -6.91 -31.82
CA GLN A 236 11.49 -7.58 -31.74
C GLN A 236 11.39 -8.77 -32.71
N PHE A 237 12.05 -8.72 -33.86
CA PHE A 237 11.86 -9.70 -34.94
C PHE A 237 13.10 -10.54 -35.32
N LEU A 238 14.32 -10.09 -34.99
CA LEU A 238 15.62 -10.68 -35.35
C LEU A 238 16.40 -11.04 -34.07
N ARG A 239 15.91 -12.03 -33.31
CA ARG A 239 16.31 -12.24 -31.90
C ARG A 239 17.55 -13.10 -31.75
N GLY A 240 17.91 -13.89 -32.77
CA GLY A 240 18.90 -14.94 -32.62
C GLY A 240 18.47 -16.00 -31.58
N ALA A 241 19.17 -17.13 -31.54
CA ALA A 241 18.77 -18.27 -30.72
C ALA A 241 19.10 -18.16 -29.20
N VAL A 242 19.53 -16.99 -28.70
CA VAL A 242 20.41 -16.94 -27.50
C VAL A 242 19.75 -16.38 -26.23
N THR A 243 18.61 -15.68 -26.27
CA THR A 243 17.98 -15.12 -25.06
C THR A 243 16.70 -15.85 -24.64
N PRO A 244 16.66 -16.48 -23.44
CA PRO A 244 15.46 -17.12 -22.91
C PRO A 244 14.31 -16.13 -22.71
N ARG A 245 13.07 -16.59 -22.90
CA ARG A 245 11.87 -15.74 -22.88
C ARG A 245 11.66 -14.94 -21.57
N TRP A 246 12.21 -15.43 -20.46
CA TRP A 246 12.05 -14.89 -19.11
C TRP A 246 13.08 -13.81 -18.74
N CYS A 247 14.01 -13.46 -19.64
CA CYS A 247 14.97 -12.38 -19.44
C CYS A 247 14.62 -11.13 -20.27
N GLY A 248 13.88 -10.17 -19.69
CA GLY A 248 13.81 -8.79 -20.21
C GLY A 248 13.12 -8.60 -21.56
N TRP A 249 12.11 -9.42 -21.89
CA TRP A 249 11.34 -9.30 -23.12
C TRP A 249 10.19 -8.28 -22.97
N LEU A 250 10.05 -7.36 -23.94
CA LEU A 250 8.82 -6.60 -24.20
C LEU A 250 7.69 -7.47 -24.77
N SER A 251 6.54 -7.47 -24.10
CA SER A 251 5.32 -8.02 -24.69
C SER A 251 4.98 -7.35 -26.03
N MET A 252 4.16 -8.00 -26.85
CA MET A 252 3.75 -7.47 -28.15
C MET A 252 3.01 -6.14 -28.00
N GLU A 253 2.20 -6.03 -26.95
CA GLU A 253 1.41 -4.88 -26.56
C GLU A 253 2.31 -3.71 -26.14
N GLN A 254 3.32 -3.97 -25.30
CA GLN A 254 4.31 -2.95 -24.90
C GLN A 254 5.11 -2.46 -26.12
N TYR A 255 5.60 -3.38 -26.96
CA TYR A 255 6.32 -3.00 -28.18
C TYR A 255 5.45 -2.13 -29.10
N ALA A 256 4.20 -2.54 -29.38
CA ALA A 256 3.30 -1.79 -30.25
C ALA A 256 3.00 -0.40 -29.69
N TYR A 257 2.77 -0.29 -28.37
CA TYR A 257 2.54 0.98 -27.71
C TYR A 257 3.74 1.93 -27.82
N ILE A 258 4.94 1.50 -27.44
CA ILE A 258 6.15 2.34 -27.55
C ILE A 258 6.42 2.71 -29.02
N ARG A 259 6.35 1.72 -29.92
CA ARG A 259 6.66 1.93 -31.33
C ARG A 259 5.69 2.90 -32.01
N SER A 260 4.43 2.95 -31.57
CA SER A 260 3.43 3.88 -32.09
C SER A 260 3.73 5.35 -31.78
N GLN A 261 4.42 5.64 -30.67
CA GLN A 261 4.79 7.02 -30.28
C GLN A 261 5.87 7.64 -31.17
N TYR A 262 6.47 6.82 -32.03
CA TYR A 262 7.53 7.18 -32.99
C TYR A 262 7.12 6.76 -34.41
N SER A 263 5.84 6.93 -34.77
CA SER A 263 5.29 6.53 -36.07
C SER A 263 6.03 7.13 -37.27
N SER A 264 6.60 8.33 -37.12
CA SER A 264 7.41 9.01 -38.14
C SER A 264 8.74 8.33 -38.47
N VAL A 265 9.27 7.50 -37.56
CA VAL A 265 10.48 6.71 -37.84
C VAL A 265 10.10 5.56 -38.76
N PRO A 266 10.79 5.34 -39.90
CA PRO A 266 10.51 4.22 -40.79
C PRO A 266 10.66 2.87 -40.09
N PHE A 267 9.74 1.94 -40.36
CA PHE A 267 9.81 0.57 -39.85
C PHE A 267 11.04 -0.16 -40.42
N ASP A 268 11.98 -0.55 -39.55
CA ASP A 268 13.27 -1.14 -39.96
C ASP A 268 13.49 -2.53 -39.37
N VAL A 269 13.53 -3.51 -40.26
CA VAL A 269 13.85 -4.90 -39.96
C VAL A 269 14.87 -5.42 -40.98
N SER A 270 15.76 -4.55 -41.43
CA SER A 270 16.78 -4.87 -42.43
C SER A 270 17.61 -6.09 -42.00
N ALA A 271 17.34 -7.21 -42.68
CA ALA A 271 17.96 -8.51 -42.40
C ALA A 271 19.38 -8.55 -43.00
N GLN A 272 20.38 -8.86 -42.16
CA GLN A 272 21.79 -8.88 -42.55
C GLN A 272 22.21 -10.26 -43.10
N THR A 273 21.54 -11.34 -42.68
CA THR A 273 21.84 -12.73 -43.09
C THR A 273 20.64 -13.50 -43.68
N LYS A 274 20.88 -14.67 -44.30
CA LYS A 274 19.79 -15.58 -44.73
C LYS A 274 18.98 -16.14 -43.56
N ASN A 275 19.61 -16.38 -42.41
CA ASN A 275 18.95 -16.88 -41.21
C ASN A 275 18.01 -15.81 -40.63
N ASP A 276 18.43 -14.56 -40.63
CA ASP A 276 17.64 -13.40 -40.19
C ASP A 276 16.34 -13.28 -41.01
N LYS A 277 16.40 -13.53 -42.33
CA LYS A 277 15.21 -13.49 -43.20
C LYS A 277 14.18 -14.55 -42.82
N SER A 278 14.62 -15.76 -42.50
CA SER A 278 13.73 -16.85 -42.09
C SER A 278 13.12 -16.59 -40.70
N GLU A 279 13.96 -16.14 -39.76
CA GLU A 279 13.53 -15.80 -38.41
C GLU A 279 12.52 -14.64 -38.40
N TYR A 280 12.83 -13.56 -39.12
CA TYR A 280 11.92 -12.45 -39.35
C TYR A 280 10.59 -12.91 -39.91
N ALA A 281 10.60 -13.68 -41.02
CA ALA A 281 9.37 -14.11 -41.67
C ALA A 281 8.47 -14.92 -40.72
N ARG A 282 9.05 -15.79 -39.88
CA ARG A 282 8.32 -16.56 -38.87
C ARG A 282 7.75 -15.66 -37.77
N ASN A 283 8.60 -14.86 -37.12
CA ASN A 283 8.21 -14.00 -36.00
C ASN A 283 7.20 -12.94 -36.43
N PHE A 284 7.39 -12.34 -37.61
CA PHE A 284 6.52 -11.32 -38.15
C PHE A 284 5.15 -11.87 -38.56
N LYS A 285 5.08 -13.11 -39.07
CA LYS A 285 3.79 -13.77 -39.36
C LYS A 285 2.97 -13.96 -38.08
N GLU A 286 3.60 -14.41 -36.99
CA GLU A 286 2.96 -14.57 -35.68
C GLU A 286 2.54 -13.22 -35.09
N PHE A 287 3.40 -12.22 -35.20
CA PHE A 287 3.10 -10.85 -34.79
C PHE A 287 1.91 -10.26 -35.55
N LYS A 288 1.86 -10.37 -36.88
CA LYS A 288 0.75 -9.84 -37.69
C LYS A 288 -0.61 -10.39 -37.27
N LYS A 289 -0.65 -11.68 -36.92
CA LYS A 289 -1.87 -12.31 -36.41
C LYS A 289 -2.24 -11.69 -35.05
N SER A 290 -1.30 -11.72 -34.11
CA SER A 290 -1.52 -11.29 -32.74
C SER A 290 -1.85 -9.80 -32.61
N VAL A 291 -1.13 -8.93 -33.33
CA VAL A 291 -1.32 -7.47 -33.31
C VAL A 291 -2.66 -7.06 -33.91
N LYS A 292 -3.12 -7.76 -34.95
CA LYS A 292 -4.44 -7.52 -35.55
C LYS A 292 -5.55 -7.89 -34.56
N ASP A 293 -5.45 -9.08 -33.96
CA ASP A 293 -6.43 -9.57 -32.99
C ASP A 293 -6.44 -8.70 -31.72
N TYR A 294 -5.30 -8.13 -31.34
CA TYR A 294 -5.18 -7.18 -30.23
C TYR A 294 -5.78 -5.81 -30.54
N LEU A 295 -5.34 -5.14 -31.62
CA LEU A 295 -5.66 -3.75 -31.95
C LEU A 295 -7.10 -3.58 -32.44
N VAL A 296 -7.57 -4.48 -33.31
CA VAL A 296 -8.91 -4.41 -33.94
C VAL A 296 -9.65 -5.73 -33.72
N PRO A 297 -9.93 -6.09 -32.45
CA PRO A 297 -10.55 -7.36 -32.13
C PRO A 297 -11.98 -7.43 -32.69
N SER A 298 -12.41 -8.64 -33.02
CA SER A 298 -13.79 -8.90 -33.45
C SER A 298 -14.75 -8.80 -32.26
N ALA A 299 -15.95 -8.25 -32.49
CA ALA A 299 -17.01 -8.24 -31.48
C ALA A 299 -17.47 -9.66 -31.08
N LYS A 300 -17.37 -10.63 -32.00
CA LYS A 300 -17.77 -12.03 -31.77
C LYS A 300 -16.92 -12.75 -30.72
N ASP A 301 -15.68 -12.30 -30.52
CA ASP A 301 -14.74 -12.91 -29.59
C ASP A 301 -14.74 -12.20 -28.22
N GLY A 302 -15.74 -11.34 -27.97
CA GLY A 302 -15.86 -10.56 -26.74
C GLY A 302 -14.83 -9.44 -26.60
N ARG A 303 -14.14 -9.05 -27.69
CA ARG A 303 -13.10 -8.00 -27.79
C ARG A 303 -11.83 -8.17 -26.93
N GLY A 304 -11.79 -9.16 -26.03
CA GLY A 304 -10.68 -9.46 -25.13
C GLY A 304 -10.48 -8.40 -24.03
N LEU A 305 -9.47 -8.62 -23.17
CA LEU A 305 -9.06 -7.68 -22.11
C LEU A 305 -10.13 -7.37 -21.03
N ASN A 306 -11.06 -8.29 -20.78
CA ASN A 306 -12.04 -8.14 -19.70
C ASN A 306 -11.34 -7.98 -18.35
N GLY A 307 -11.67 -6.91 -17.61
CA GLY A 307 -11.00 -6.53 -16.37
C GLY A 307 -9.54 -6.04 -16.51
N GLN A 308 -8.96 -6.00 -17.71
CA GLN A 308 -7.57 -5.54 -17.92
C GLN A 308 -7.53 -4.06 -18.31
N ILE A 309 -7.71 -3.18 -17.32
CA ILE A 309 -7.85 -1.73 -17.51
C ILE A 309 -6.62 -1.10 -18.18
N LEU A 310 -5.42 -1.33 -17.63
CA LEU A 310 -4.18 -0.80 -18.20
C LEU A 310 -3.93 -1.27 -19.64
N ALA A 311 -4.26 -2.53 -19.95
CA ALA A 311 -4.09 -3.08 -21.30
C ALA A 311 -5.02 -2.40 -22.32
N LYS A 312 -6.26 -2.06 -21.91
CA LYS A 312 -7.18 -1.25 -22.73
C LYS A 312 -6.66 0.16 -22.95
N ALA A 313 -6.17 0.83 -21.89
CA ALA A 313 -5.59 2.17 -22.01
C ALA A 313 -4.41 2.19 -23.00
N ARG A 314 -3.49 1.21 -22.89
CA ARG A 314 -2.39 1.04 -23.85
C ARG A 314 -2.87 0.79 -25.28
N ARG A 315 -3.90 -0.05 -25.46
CA ARG A 315 -4.49 -0.32 -26.78
C ARG A 315 -5.04 0.97 -27.40
N ILE A 316 -5.81 1.74 -26.64
CA ILE A 316 -6.40 2.99 -27.12
C ILE A 316 -5.31 3.99 -27.51
N LYS A 317 -4.30 4.21 -26.66
CA LYS A 317 -3.18 5.11 -26.99
C LYS A 317 -2.42 4.64 -28.23
N THR A 318 -2.19 3.33 -28.37
CA THR A 318 -1.55 2.76 -29.57
C THR A 318 -2.36 3.06 -30.83
N LEU A 319 -3.67 2.80 -30.79
CA LEU A 319 -4.57 3.06 -31.90
C LEU A 319 -4.65 4.55 -32.25
N ALA A 320 -4.71 5.41 -31.23
CA ALA A 320 -4.74 6.87 -31.42
C ALA A 320 -3.49 7.35 -32.14
N ASN A 321 -2.30 6.92 -31.70
CA ASN A 321 -1.03 7.27 -32.33
C ASN A 321 -0.94 6.79 -33.79
N LEU A 322 -1.45 5.58 -34.08
CA LEU A 322 -1.48 5.03 -35.44
C LEU A 322 -2.50 5.74 -36.35
N ALA A 323 -3.62 6.21 -35.80
CA ALA A 323 -4.68 6.87 -36.56
C ALA A 323 -4.45 8.39 -36.72
N ALA A 324 -3.53 8.99 -35.95
CA ALA A 324 -3.35 10.44 -35.89
C ALA A 324 -2.71 11.05 -37.15
N CYS A 325 -1.88 10.30 -37.89
CA CYS A 325 -1.14 10.83 -39.05
C CYS A 325 -0.89 9.75 -40.12
N ASP A 326 -0.49 10.20 -41.32
CA ASP A 326 -0.19 9.31 -42.46
C ASP A 326 0.96 8.34 -42.16
N ASP A 327 1.98 8.77 -41.43
CA ASP A 327 3.08 7.90 -40.98
C ASP A 327 2.58 6.78 -40.05
N GLY A 328 1.64 7.10 -39.16
CA GLY A 328 0.97 6.12 -38.30
C GLY A 328 0.18 5.09 -39.11
N LEU A 329 -0.55 5.53 -40.13
CA LEU A 329 -1.28 4.64 -41.04
C LEU A 329 -0.34 3.77 -41.87
N ALA A 330 0.82 4.30 -42.27
CA ALA A 330 1.86 3.55 -42.95
C ALA A 330 2.47 2.48 -42.04
N LEU A 331 2.73 2.79 -40.77
CA LEU A 331 3.19 1.84 -39.77
C LEU A 331 2.16 0.73 -39.50
N ALA A 332 0.89 1.09 -39.32
CA ALA A 332 -0.21 0.12 -39.17
C ALA A 332 -0.30 -0.81 -40.40
N SER A 333 -0.13 -0.25 -41.60
CA SER A 333 -0.10 -1.00 -42.85
C SER A 333 1.09 -1.96 -42.92
N ALA A 334 2.27 -1.54 -42.45
CA ALA A 334 3.44 -2.41 -42.32
C ALA A 334 3.16 -3.60 -41.39
N TRP A 335 2.49 -3.36 -40.27
CA TRP A 335 2.01 -4.39 -39.33
C TRP A 335 0.85 -5.24 -39.86
N GLY A 336 0.35 -4.97 -41.07
CA GLY A 336 -0.66 -5.80 -41.73
C GLY A 336 -2.11 -5.30 -41.63
N LEU A 337 -2.34 -4.11 -41.07
CA LEU A 337 -3.65 -3.46 -41.03
C LEU A 337 -3.87 -2.61 -42.30
N LYS A 338 -4.31 -3.24 -43.41
CA LYS A 338 -4.37 -2.57 -44.73
C LYS A 338 -5.71 -1.94 -45.10
N PHE A 339 -6.82 -2.67 -45.00
CA PHE A 339 -8.13 -2.19 -45.46
C PHE A 339 -8.87 -1.41 -44.38
N SER A 340 -9.43 -0.23 -44.69
CA SER A 340 -10.22 0.58 -43.75
C SER A 340 -9.59 0.74 -42.35
N ALA A 341 -8.26 0.77 -42.28
CA ALA A 341 -7.52 0.64 -41.03
C ALA A 341 -7.90 1.76 -40.05
N GLY A 342 -7.91 3.02 -40.50
CA GLY A 342 -8.33 4.16 -39.67
C GLY A 342 -9.74 4.00 -39.10
N SER A 343 -10.72 3.64 -39.93
CA SER A 343 -12.10 3.44 -39.48
C SER A 343 -12.23 2.30 -38.46
N ARG A 344 -11.58 1.15 -38.69
CA ARG A 344 -11.60 0.02 -37.75
C ARG A 344 -10.87 0.32 -36.45
N MET A 345 -9.76 1.06 -36.51
CA MET A 345 -9.03 1.53 -35.33
C MET A 345 -9.89 2.49 -34.51
N ASN A 346 -10.55 3.46 -35.14
CA ASN A 346 -11.46 4.40 -34.47
C ASN A 346 -12.67 3.70 -33.82
N GLN A 347 -13.24 2.67 -34.46
CA GLN A 347 -14.28 1.84 -33.84
C GLN A 347 -13.77 1.10 -32.62
N SER A 348 -12.53 0.59 -32.67
CA SER A 348 -11.92 -0.11 -31.54
C SER A 348 -11.63 0.84 -30.37
N ILE A 349 -11.12 2.04 -30.67
CA ILE A 349 -10.96 3.14 -29.70
C ILE A 349 -12.30 3.43 -29.03
N ALA A 350 -13.37 3.64 -29.80
CA ALA A 350 -14.68 4.02 -29.29
C ALA A 350 -15.24 3.00 -28.30
N ALA A 351 -15.19 1.72 -28.66
CA ALA A 351 -15.68 0.64 -27.81
C ALA A 351 -14.86 0.48 -26.51
N ASP A 352 -13.55 0.71 -26.56
CA ASP A 352 -12.72 0.59 -25.37
C ASP A 352 -12.82 1.80 -24.45
N VAL A 353 -12.93 3.02 -25.00
CA VAL A 353 -13.20 4.22 -24.21
C VAL A 353 -14.53 4.06 -23.48
N GLN A 354 -15.59 3.65 -24.18
CA GLN A 354 -16.89 3.37 -23.56
C GLN A 354 -16.76 2.36 -22.41
N SER A 355 -16.05 1.26 -22.66
CA SER A 355 -15.80 0.27 -21.62
C SER A 355 -15.05 0.86 -20.42
N LEU A 356 -14.03 1.70 -20.62
CA LEU A 356 -13.33 2.36 -19.52
C LEU A 356 -14.26 3.27 -18.71
N LEU A 357 -15.12 4.05 -19.37
CA LEU A 357 -16.08 4.90 -18.68
C LEU A 357 -17.01 4.11 -17.75
N GLU A 358 -17.40 2.89 -18.14
CA GLU A 358 -18.22 1.97 -17.33
C GLU A 358 -17.46 1.36 -16.14
N TYR A 359 -16.14 1.20 -16.24
CA TYR A 359 -15.29 0.64 -15.17
C TYR A 359 -14.86 1.66 -14.12
N ALA A 360 -14.97 2.95 -14.42
CA ALA A 360 -14.61 3.98 -13.47
C ALA A 360 -15.46 3.81 -12.19
N VAL A 361 -14.86 4.00 -11.02
CA VAL A 361 -15.55 3.97 -9.72
C VAL A 361 -15.36 5.29 -9.01
N LYS A 362 -16.44 5.83 -8.45
CA LYS A 362 -16.39 7.06 -7.65
C LYS A 362 -15.78 6.75 -6.28
N HIS A 363 -14.75 7.51 -5.89
CA HIS A 363 -14.12 7.37 -4.59
C HIS A 363 -14.96 8.06 -3.49
N PRO A 364 -15.12 7.47 -2.28
CA PRO A 364 -15.92 8.06 -1.19
C PRO A 364 -15.49 9.48 -0.79
N ASP A 365 -14.19 9.75 -0.78
CA ASP A 365 -13.62 11.06 -0.42
C ASP A 365 -13.58 12.04 -1.61
N GLY A 366 -14.19 11.66 -2.73
CA GLY A 366 -14.25 12.44 -3.96
C GLY A 366 -13.28 11.94 -5.03
N GLY A 367 -13.64 12.20 -6.28
CA GLY A 367 -12.89 11.78 -7.46
C GLY A 367 -13.32 10.44 -8.04
N TRP A 368 -12.50 9.93 -8.95
CA TRP A 368 -12.73 8.69 -9.68
C TRP A 368 -11.42 7.91 -9.78
N TYR A 369 -11.52 6.59 -9.67
CA TYR A 369 -10.38 5.69 -9.81
C TYR A 369 -10.83 4.39 -10.48
N TYR A 370 -9.86 3.55 -10.79
CA TYR A 370 -10.07 2.24 -11.42
C TYR A 370 -9.51 1.17 -10.48
N PRO A 371 -10.37 0.44 -9.76
CA PRO A 371 -9.92 -0.67 -8.93
C PRO A 371 -9.23 -1.72 -9.80
N ASP A 372 -8.20 -2.37 -9.28
CA ASP A 372 -7.40 -3.37 -10.00
C ASP A 372 -6.86 -2.88 -11.35
N ALA A 373 -6.58 -1.57 -11.48
CA ALA A 373 -6.02 -1.01 -12.71
C ALA A 373 -4.76 -1.75 -13.18
N VAL A 374 -4.02 -2.34 -12.24
CA VAL A 374 -2.90 -3.24 -12.48
C VAL A 374 -3.05 -4.54 -11.68
N MET A 375 -2.84 -5.67 -12.35
CA MET A 375 -2.82 -7.01 -11.74
C MET A 375 -1.60 -7.21 -10.82
N PRO A 376 -1.62 -8.18 -9.88
CA PRO A 376 -0.58 -8.33 -8.83
C PRO A 376 0.87 -8.60 -9.32
N PHE A 377 1.08 -8.95 -10.58
CA PHE A 377 2.42 -9.11 -11.16
C PHE A 377 2.83 -7.83 -11.91
N ARG A 378 3.73 -7.04 -11.29
CA ARG A 378 4.12 -5.70 -11.76
C ARG A 378 5.42 -5.73 -12.58
N GLY A 379 5.41 -5.23 -13.81
CA GLY A 379 6.60 -4.80 -14.54
C GLY A 379 7.11 -3.40 -14.11
N LEU A 380 8.26 -2.97 -14.66
CA LEU A 380 8.96 -1.72 -14.33
C LEU A 380 8.14 -0.42 -14.54
N LEU A 381 7.05 -0.49 -15.31
CA LEU A 381 6.08 0.60 -15.56
C LEU A 381 4.64 0.08 -15.46
N GLU A 382 4.36 -0.70 -14.41
CA GLU A 382 3.04 -1.28 -14.16
C GLU A 382 2.70 -1.07 -12.69
N SER A 383 2.69 0.21 -12.29
CA SER A 383 2.17 0.65 -11.00
C SER A 383 0.81 1.28 -11.14
N GLU A 384 0.10 1.38 -10.02
CA GLU A 384 -1.23 1.99 -9.98
C GLU A 384 -1.18 3.47 -10.36
N ALA A 385 -0.13 4.19 -9.89
CA ALA A 385 0.11 5.58 -10.25
C ALA A 385 0.38 5.75 -11.76
N TYR A 386 1.16 4.84 -12.37
CA TYR A 386 1.38 4.82 -13.82
C TYR A 386 0.08 4.56 -14.60
N ALA A 387 -0.73 3.60 -14.15
CA ALA A 387 -1.96 3.25 -14.85
C ALA A 387 -2.97 4.41 -14.79
N HIS A 388 -3.12 5.03 -13.63
CA HIS A 388 -4.00 6.17 -13.45
C HIS A 388 -3.49 7.43 -14.14
N SER A 389 -2.18 7.68 -14.22
CA SER A 389 -1.64 8.78 -15.03
C SER A 389 -1.96 8.58 -16.52
N MET A 390 -1.77 7.34 -17.03
CA MET A 390 -2.12 7.01 -18.41
C MET A 390 -3.62 7.17 -18.71
N LEU A 391 -4.49 6.70 -17.80
CA LEU A 391 -5.94 6.84 -17.91
C LEU A 391 -6.37 8.31 -17.85
N CYS A 392 -5.78 9.09 -16.95
CA CYS A 392 -6.01 10.52 -16.82
C CYS A 392 -5.67 11.26 -18.12
N ASP A 393 -4.48 11.04 -18.68
CA ASP A 393 -4.05 11.64 -19.93
C ASP A 393 -4.97 11.23 -21.10
N LEU A 394 -5.31 9.95 -21.16
CA LEU A 394 -6.17 9.41 -22.21
C LEU A 394 -7.57 10.05 -22.17
N LEU A 395 -8.20 10.08 -21.00
CA LEU A 395 -9.56 10.60 -20.82
C LEU A 395 -9.62 12.13 -20.92
N SER A 396 -8.47 12.81 -20.74
CA SER A 396 -8.32 14.25 -21.03
C SER A 396 -8.06 14.55 -22.50
N SER A 397 -7.77 13.53 -23.33
CA SER A 397 -7.38 13.73 -24.72
C SER A 397 -8.58 13.96 -25.65
N PRO A 398 -8.40 14.65 -26.78
CA PRO A 398 -9.44 14.83 -27.80
C PRO A 398 -10.02 13.51 -28.32
N VAL A 399 -9.24 12.42 -28.24
CA VAL A 399 -9.66 11.08 -28.66
C VAL A 399 -10.85 10.60 -27.84
N ALA A 400 -10.82 10.80 -26.52
CA ALA A 400 -11.92 10.44 -25.64
C ALA A 400 -13.16 11.32 -25.89
N GLU A 401 -12.97 12.63 -26.13
CA GLU A 401 -14.06 13.55 -26.43
C GLU A 401 -14.79 13.21 -27.75
N LEU A 402 -14.04 12.86 -28.80
CA LEU A 402 -14.60 12.52 -30.10
C LEU A 402 -15.49 11.27 -30.06
N VAL A 403 -15.11 10.29 -29.25
CA VAL A 403 -15.91 9.07 -29.04
C VAL A 403 -17.24 9.41 -28.38
N VAL A 404 -17.21 10.21 -27.30
CA VAL A 404 -18.42 10.61 -26.57
C VAL A 404 -19.37 11.40 -27.47
N ARG A 405 -18.84 12.31 -28.30
CA ARG A 405 -19.68 13.08 -29.25
C ARG A 405 -20.35 12.20 -30.31
N GLN A 406 -19.69 11.12 -30.75
CA GLN A 406 -20.25 10.20 -31.74
C GLN A 406 -21.34 9.32 -31.15
N THR A 407 -21.20 8.86 -29.90
CA THR A 407 -22.23 8.06 -29.22
C THR A 407 -23.47 8.87 -28.86
N SER A 408 -23.31 10.14 -28.46
CA SER A 408 -24.44 11.06 -28.21
C SER A 408 -25.22 11.48 -29.46
N SER A 409 -24.65 11.28 -30.67
CA SER A 409 -25.31 11.61 -31.94
C SER A 409 -26.24 10.51 -32.50
N VAL A 410 -26.31 9.35 -31.83
CA VAL A 410 -27.10 8.18 -32.26
C VAL A 410 -28.45 8.08 -31.53
N THR A 411 -28.72 8.96 -30.56
CA THR A 411 -30.07 9.10 -29.97
C THR A 411 -30.90 10.08 -30.80
N GLU A 412 -31.83 9.55 -31.60
CA GLU A 412 -32.83 10.36 -32.31
C GLU A 412 -33.60 11.28 -31.34
N PRO A 413 -34.01 12.49 -31.77
CA PRO A 413 -34.81 13.37 -30.95
C PRO A 413 -36.20 12.77 -30.77
N VAL A 414 -36.50 12.28 -29.57
CA VAL A 414 -37.88 11.97 -29.17
C VAL A 414 -38.64 13.29 -29.06
N GLU A 415 -39.73 13.42 -29.81
CA GLU A 415 -40.60 14.60 -29.82
C GLU A 415 -41.03 14.99 -28.40
N VAL A 416 -40.78 16.25 -28.08
CA VAL A 416 -41.12 16.88 -26.81
C VAL A 416 -42.64 17.02 -26.71
N THR A 417 -43.24 16.28 -25.79
CA THR A 417 -44.53 16.64 -25.21
C THR A 417 -44.42 16.78 -23.69
N SER A 418 -44.49 18.05 -23.26
CA SER A 418 -44.97 18.56 -21.96
C SER A 418 -44.37 18.01 -20.65
N THR A 419 -43.58 18.89 -20.03
CA THR A 419 -43.57 19.24 -18.59
C THR A 419 -43.49 18.11 -17.57
N THR A 420 -42.27 17.76 -17.18
CA THR A 420 -41.91 17.45 -15.78
C THR A 420 -40.38 17.52 -15.64
N GLU A 421 -39.90 18.44 -14.82
CA GLU A 421 -38.49 18.52 -14.42
C GLU A 421 -38.15 17.29 -13.57
N VAL A 422 -37.69 16.23 -14.23
CA VAL A 422 -36.91 15.17 -13.60
C VAL A 422 -35.50 15.38 -14.09
N ALA A 423 -34.61 15.81 -13.18
CA ALA A 423 -33.19 15.93 -13.45
C ALA A 423 -32.66 14.58 -13.96
N SER A 424 -32.44 14.48 -15.27
CA SER A 424 -31.79 13.35 -15.90
C SER A 424 -30.40 13.21 -15.31
N ALA A 425 -30.03 12.00 -14.86
CA ALA A 425 -28.67 11.68 -14.45
C ALA A 425 -27.72 12.08 -15.59
N ALA A 426 -26.95 13.15 -15.40
CA ALA A 426 -25.96 13.57 -16.38
C ALA A 426 -24.94 12.43 -16.52
N GLU A 427 -24.84 11.86 -17.72
CA GLU A 427 -23.77 10.90 -18.03
C GLU A 427 -22.42 11.54 -17.69
N VAL A 428 -21.64 10.86 -16.84
CA VAL A 428 -20.35 11.36 -16.39
C VAL A 428 -19.41 11.38 -17.60
N THR A 429 -18.88 12.56 -17.91
CA THR A 429 -17.99 12.74 -19.07
C THR A 429 -16.60 12.16 -18.80
N ALA A 430 -15.89 11.76 -19.86
CA ALA A 430 -14.49 11.33 -19.78
C ALA A 430 -13.62 12.37 -19.06
N LYS A 431 -13.87 13.66 -19.31
CA LYS A 431 -13.17 14.78 -18.66
C LYS A 431 -13.41 14.82 -17.15
N GLN A 432 -14.66 14.64 -16.70
CA GLN A 432 -14.98 14.57 -15.26
C GLN A 432 -14.31 13.38 -14.57
N ILE A 433 -14.21 12.23 -15.24
CA ILE A 433 -13.46 11.08 -14.71
C ILE A 433 -11.97 11.42 -14.64
N ALA A 434 -11.40 12.02 -15.69
CA ALA A 434 -9.99 12.42 -15.68
C ALA A 434 -9.66 13.42 -14.56
N GLU A 435 -10.53 14.40 -14.34
CA GLU A 435 -10.46 15.33 -13.21
C GLU A 435 -10.56 14.59 -11.87
N GLY A 436 -11.46 13.60 -11.77
CA GLY A 436 -11.57 12.73 -10.62
C GLY A 436 -10.33 11.87 -10.35
N ILE A 437 -9.65 11.38 -11.40
CA ILE A 437 -8.39 10.63 -11.28
C ILE A 437 -7.28 11.54 -10.78
N ARG A 438 -7.22 12.81 -11.21
CA ARG A 438 -6.23 13.77 -10.69
C ARG A 438 -6.41 13.98 -9.19
N LEU A 439 -7.65 14.17 -8.76
CA LEU A 439 -7.97 14.26 -7.34
C LEU A 439 -7.56 12.98 -6.60
N TRP A 440 -7.88 11.80 -7.13
CA TRP A 440 -7.48 10.54 -6.52
C TRP A 440 -5.95 10.39 -6.43
N LEU A 441 -5.20 10.71 -7.50
CA LEU A 441 -3.74 10.72 -7.50
C LEU A 441 -3.17 11.68 -6.44
N MET A 442 -3.76 12.87 -6.29
CA MET A 442 -3.41 13.80 -5.22
C MET A 442 -3.59 13.15 -3.83
N LEU A 443 -4.73 12.51 -3.58
CA LEU A 443 -5.00 11.82 -2.30
C LEU A 443 -4.04 10.64 -2.08
N GLN A 444 -3.70 9.88 -3.12
CA GLN A 444 -2.70 8.81 -3.00
C GLN A 444 -1.31 9.34 -2.66
N LYS A 445 -0.93 10.54 -3.08
CA LYS A 445 0.34 11.17 -2.66
C LYS A 445 0.35 11.54 -1.19
N GLU A 446 -0.82 11.78 -0.61
CA GLU A 446 -0.99 12.10 0.80
C GLU A 446 -0.91 10.83 1.65
N THR A 447 -1.43 9.69 1.17
CA THR A 447 -1.47 8.43 1.91
C THR A 447 -0.30 7.47 1.62
N GLN A 448 0.41 7.68 0.51
CA GLN A 448 1.49 6.79 0.05
C GLN A 448 2.80 7.52 -0.22
N LYS A 449 3.91 6.83 0.09
CA LYS A 449 5.26 7.29 -0.24
C LYS A 449 5.58 7.00 -1.71
N TRP A 450 5.73 8.05 -2.52
CA TRP A 450 5.97 7.92 -3.96
C TRP A 450 7.46 7.88 -4.37
N ASP A 451 8.40 8.03 -3.43
CA ASP A 451 9.83 8.23 -3.76
C ASP A 451 10.51 7.01 -4.42
N GLU A 452 9.90 5.83 -4.33
CA GLU A 452 10.48 4.55 -4.78
C GLU A 452 9.96 4.11 -6.15
N ASP A 453 8.87 4.71 -6.64
CA ASP A 453 8.27 4.36 -7.93
C ASP A 453 8.74 5.31 -9.05
N PRO A 454 9.38 4.80 -10.12
CA PRO A 454 9.77 5.60 -11.27
C PRO A 454 8.59 6.20 -12.07
N ALA A 455 7.35 5.73 -11.84
CA ALA A 455 6.12 6.26 -12.43
C ALA A 455 5.58 7.53 -11.77
N PHE A 456 6.13 7.90 -10.62
CA PHE A 456 5.80 9.11 -9.87
C PHE A 456 5.74 10.36 -10.75
N VAL A 457 6.72 10.51 -11.65
CA VAL A 457 6.86 11.71 -12.49
C VAL A 457 5.67 11.86 -13.44
N ASP A 458 5.17 10.75 -13.97
CA ASP A 458 4.00 10.75 -14.86
C ASP A 458 2.74 11.17 -14.11
N ALA A 459 2.56 10.67 -12.88
CA ALA A 459 1.44 11.02 -12.02
C ALA A 459 1.46 12.52 -11.66
N ILE A 460 2.63 13.07 -11.30
CA ILE A 460 2.81 14.49 -11.05
C ILE A 460 2.44 15.32 -12.28
N ASN A 461 3.01 14.99 -13.43
CA ASN A 461 2.75 15.74 -14.66
C ASN A 461 1.25 15.73 -15.01
N SER A 462 0.59 14.59 -14.86
CA SER A 462 -0.86 14.43 -15.12
C SER A 462 -1.72 15.28 -14.18
N VAL A 463 -1.39 15.28 -12.88
CA VAL A 463 -2.09 16.06 -11.86
C VAL A 463 -1.95 17.55 -12.14
N LEU A 464 -0.73 18.00 -12.43
CA LEU A 464 -0.41 19.43 -12.60
C LEU A 464 -0.91 20.02 -13.92
N ALA A 465 -1.15 19.18 -14.94
CA ALA A 465 -1.88 19.57 -16.15
C ALA A 465 -3.40 19.79 -15.90
N GLY A 466 -3.89 19.51 -14.69
CA GLY A 466 -5.29 19.71 -14.32
C GLY A 466 -5.68 21.18 -14.11
N PRO A 467 -6.99 21.47 -14.00
CA PRO A 467 -7.49 22.81 -13.69
C PRO A 467 -7.03 23.28 -12.30
N SER A 468 -6.91 24.60 -12.13
CA SER A 468 -6.47 25.23 -10.87
C SER A 468 -7.29 24.79 -9.66
N ASP A 469 -8.59 24.57 -9.85
CA ASP A 469 -9.53 24.24 -8.79
C ASP A 469 -9.16 22.91 -8.12
N ILE A 470 -8.84 21.87 -8.91
CA ILE A 470 -8.41 20.57 -8.38
C ILE A 470 -7.09 20.72 -7.61
N LEU A 471 -6.17 21.54 -8.12
CA LEU A 471 -4.88 21.79 -7.48
C LEU A 471 -4.99 22.59 -6.17
N THR A 472 -6.11 23.27 -5.92
CA THR A 472 -6.38 23.95 -4.64
C THR A 472 -7.04 23.04 -3.60
N THR A 473 -7.26 21.77 -3.93
CA THR A 473 -7.84 20.79 -3.01
C THR A 473 -6.95 20.58 -1.80
N LYS A 474 -7.57 20.54 -0.62
CA LYS A 474 -6.91 20.31 0.66
C LYS A 474 -7.53 19.11 1.36
N VAL A 475 -6.79 18.50 2.28
CA VAL A 475 -7.37 17.61 3.30
C VAL A 475 -7.46 18.39 4.61
N VAL A 476 -8.66 18.46 5.18
CA VAL A 476 -8.87 19.01 6.52
C VAL A 476 -8.91 17.85 7.49
N SER A 477 -8.08 17.88 8.54
CA SER A 477 -8.10 16.90 9.62
C SER A 477 -8.35 17.57 10.97
N LEU A 478 -9.18 16.94 11.80
CA LEU A 478 -9.42 17.32 13.18
C LEU A 478 -8.85 16.23 14.08
N THR A 479 -7.87 16.57 14.93
CA THR A 479 -7.14 15.58 15.73
C THR A 479 -7.15 15.96 17.20
N LYS A 480 -7.43 14.99 18.08
CA LYS A 480 -7.35 15.17 19.53
C LYS A 480 -6.71 13.98 20.21
N THR A 481 -5.69 14.26 21.02
CA THR A 481 -5.09 13.30 21.96
C THR A 481 -5.73 13.44 23.34
N TYR A 482 -6.13 12.33 23.94
CA TYR A 482 -6.77 12.31 25.26
C TYR A 482 -6.43 11.04 26.04
N SER A 483 -6.47 11.12 27.37
CA SER A 483 -6.31 9.97 28.26
C SER A 483 -7.66 9.53 28.82
N THR A 484 -7.95 8.24 28.78
CA THR A 484 -9.22 7.69 29.29
C THR A 484 -9.00 6.32 29.97
N PRO A 485 -9.75 5.98 31.02
CA PRO A 485 -9.73 4.63 31.59
C PRO A 485 -10.11 3.56 30.56
N PHE A 486 -9.48 2.38 30.65
CA PHE A 486 -9.71 1.29 29.69
C PHE A 486 -11.19 0.97 29.48
N TYR A 487 -11.98 0.86 30.55
CA TYR A 487 -13.40 0.51 30.45
C TYR A 487 -14.27 1.54 29.68
N LYS A 488 -13.76 2.75 29.42
CA LYS A 488 -14.44 3.78 28.62
C LYS A 488 -13.96 3.83 27.17
N VAL A 489 -12.94 3.07 26.80
CA VAL A 489 -12.39 3.04 25.43
C VAL A 489 -13.38 2.38 24.49
N LYS A 490 -13.82 3.15 23.49
CA LYS A 490 -14.67 2.68 22.38
C LYS A 490 -13.84 2.47 21.13
N ALA A 491 -14.33 1.63 20.22
CA ALA A 491 -13.76 1.52 18.89
C ALA A 491 -14.01 2.83 18.14
N VAL A 492 -12.95 3.42 17.59
CA VAL A 492 -13.01 4.60 16.71
C VAL A 492 -11.99 4.44 15.60
N GLY A 493 -12.25 5.02 14.44
CA GLY A 493 -11.32 4.98 13.34
C GLY A 493 -11.66 5.95 12.22
N ASN A 494 -10.63 6.32 11.47
CA ASN A 494 -10.67 7.13 10.26
C ASN A 494 -9.78 6.47 9.22
N GLY A 495 -10.39 5.99 8.12
CA GLY A 495 -9.73 5.20 7.08
C GLY A 495 -9.20 3.81 7.51
N PHE A 496 -9.38 3.45 8.78
CA PHE A 496 -9.10 2.13 9.37
C PHE A 496 -10.23 1.72 10.32
N SER A 497 -10.41 0.41 10.49
CA SER A 497 -11.04 -0.16 11.68
C SER A 497 -10.23 -1.34 12.21
N ILE A 498 -10.26 -1.57 13.52
CA ILE A 498 -9.54 -2.69 14.12
C ILE A 498 -10.33 -3.34 15.25
N GLU A 499 -10.32 -4.67 15.26
CA GLU A 499 -10.91 -5.52 16.30
C GLU A 499 -9.87 -6.51 16.81
N ARG A 500 -9.98 -6.89 18.09
CA ARG A 500 -9.13 -7.90 18.72
C ARG A 500 -9.99 -9.05 19.23
N HIS A 501 -9.70 -10.26 18.77
CA HIS A 501 -10.36 -11.49 19.19
C HIS A 501 -9.33 -12.46 19.73
N PHE A 502 -9.69 -13.23 20.75
CA PHE A 502 -8.85 -14.29 21.29
C PHE A 502 -9.47 -15.64 20.98
N TYR A 503 -8.63 -16.62 20.64
CA TYR A 503 -9.04 -17.99 20.32
C TYR A 503 -8.22 -18.98 21.14
N LYS A 504 -8.85 -20.07 21.58
CA LYS A 504 -8.14 -21.25 22.07
C LYS A 504 -8.32 -22.43 21.14
N GLU A 505 -7.30 -23.27 21.08
CA GLU A 505 -7.34 -24.52 20.34
C GLU A 505 -8.20 -25.55 21.09
N VAL A 506 -9.15 -26.20 20.40
CA VAL A 506 -10.00 -27.25 20.97
C VAL A 506 -9.94 -28.49 20.10
N ARG A 507 -9.86 -29.67 20.71
CA ARG A 507 -9.93 -30.95 19.98
C ARG A 507 -11.40 -31.34 19.83
N GLY A 508 -11.87 -31.42 18.59
CA GLY A 508 -13.22 -31.90 18.27
C GLY A 508 -13.31 -33.43 18.28
N GLU A 509 -14.54 -33.95 18.34
CA GLU A 509 -14.81 -35.38 18.17
C GLU A 509 -14.29 -35.85 16.80
N GLY A 510 -13.32 -36.78 16.80
CA GLY A 510 -12.65 -37.27 15.59
C GLY A 510 -11.21 -36.76 15.38
N GLY A 511 -10.61 -36.07 16.35
CA GLY A 511 -9.19 -35.68 16.30
C GLY A 511 -8.90 -34.47 15.41
N LYS A 512 -9.93 -33.81 14.87
CA LYS A 512 -9.79 -32.53 14.17
C LYS A 512 -9.62 -31.40 15.19
N THR A 513 -8.61 -30.58 14.98
CA THR A 513 -8.38 -29.36 15.75
C THR A 513 -9.35 -28.26 15.27
N GLY A 514 -10.18 -27.76 16.19
CA GLY A 514 -11.02 -26.57 16.02
C GLY A 514 -10.47 -25.37 16.81
N ARG A 515 -11.10 -24.21 16.63
CA ARG A 515 -10.82 -22.99 17.40
C ARG A 515 -12.09 -22.53 18.10
N LEU A 516 -11.99 -22.16 19.37
CA LEU A 516 -13.08 -21.55 20.14
C LEU A 516 -12.72 -20.12 20.50
N GLU A 517 -13.60 -19.17 20.17
CA GLU A 517 -13.44 -17.77 20.56
C GLU A 517 -13.58 -17.60 22.07
N ILE A 518 -12.74 -16.77 22.67
CA ILE A 518 -12.72 -16.44 24.09
C ILE A 518 -13.41 -15.08 24.26
N PHE A 519 -14.57 -15.11 24.91
CA PHE A 519 -15.35 -13.91 25.21
C PHE A 519 -15.08 -13.39 26.63
N PRO A 520 -15.34 -12.09 26.90
CA PRO A 520 -15.18 -11.52 28.23
C PRO A 520 -15.91 -12.34 29.31
N GLY A 521 -15.18 -12.72 30.36
CA GLY A 521 -15.69 -13.55 31.46
C GLY A 521 -15.44 -15.06 31.33
N MET A 522 -15.02 -15.55 30.15
CA MET A 522 -14.54 -16.93 30.01
C MET A 522 -13.20 -17.10 30.75
N LYS A 523 -13.08 -18.19 31.52
CA LYS A 523 -11.82 -18.55 32.18
C LYS A 523 -10.89 -19.26 31.19
N VAL A 524 -9.59 -18.96 31.29
CA VAL A 524 -8.52 -19.60 30.52
C VAL A 524 -7.55 -20.30 31.46
N SER A 525 -7.19 -21.54 31.15
CA SER A 525 -6.26 -22.31 31.96
C SER A 525 -4.81 -21.88 31.77
N VAL A 526 -4.04 -21.85 32.86
CA VAL A 526 -2.60 -21.63 32.83
C VAL A 526 -1.92 -22.76 32.08
N GLY A 527 -0.87 -22.44 31.32
CA GLY A 527 -0.21 -23.34 30.37
C GLY A 527 -0.95 -23.49 29.03
N GLY A 528 -2.19 -22.97 28.93
CA GLY A 528 -2.94 -22.96 27.68
C GLY A 528 -2.28 -22.10 26.60
N LYS A 529 -2.39 -22.55 25.35
CA LYS A 529 -2.04 -21.76 24.18
C LYS A 529 -3.28 -21.00 23.69
N ILE A 530 -3.13 -19.71 23.47
CA ILE A 530 -4.15 -18.84 22.88
C ILE A 530 -3.60 -18.14 21.64
N THR A 531 -4.48 -17.76 20.73
CA THR A 531 -4.17 -16.97 19.54
C THR A 531 -4.96 -15.68 19.59
N ALA A 532 -4.29 -14.53 19.57
CA ALA A 532 -4.94 -13.26 19.29
C ALA A 532 -5.02 -13.04 17.77
N GLU A 533 -6.19 -12.63 17.29
CA GLU A 533 -6.41 -12.17 15.93
C GLU A 533 -6.79 -10.69 15.97
N TYR A 534 -6.00 -9.87 15.28
CA TYR A 534 -6.25 -8.46 15.03
C TYR A 534 -6.86 -8.36 13.63
N ARG A 535 -8.18 -8.15 13.56
CA ARG A 535 -8.91 -7.98 12.30
C ARG A 535 -8.91 -6.52 11.94
N ILE A 536 -8.33 -6.20 10.80
CA ILE A 536 -8.09 -4.83 10.38
C ILE A 536 -8.75 -4.64 9.02
N TRP A 537 -9.47 -3.54 8.86
CA TRP A 537 -9.94 -3.07 7.56
C TRP A 537 -9.25 -1.75 7.26
N SER A 538 -8.68 -1.64 6.06
CA SER A 538 -8.14 -0.38 5.53
C SER A 538 -9.00 0.06 4.34
N GLN A 539 -9.34 1.33 4.30
CA GLN A 539 -10.10 1.89 3.17
C GLN A 539 -9.31 1.84 1.85
N GLU A 540 -8.01 2.04 1.92
CA GLU A 540 -7.09 2.10 0.77
C GLU A 540 -5.72 1.51 1.14
N ASN A 541 -4.84 1.36 0.15
CA ASN A 541 -3.44 1.07 0.37
C ASN A 541 -2.76 2.24 1.09
N ARG A 542 -2.01 1.95 2.17
CA ARG A 542 -1.38 2.99 3.01
C ARG A 542 0.07 2.69 3.26
N SER A 543 0.93 3.72 3.21
CA SER A 543 2.35 3.58 3.52
C SER A 543 2.65 3.75 5.01
N PHE A 544 3.69 3.04 5.46
CA PHE A 544 4.30 3.18 6.79
C PHE A 544 3.28 3.04 7.92
N VAL A 545 2.64 1.88 8.02
CA VAL A 545 1.60 1.60 9.01
C VAL A 545 2.20 0.92 10.23
N LYS A 546 1.83 1.40 11.43
CA LYS A 546 2.19 0.81 12.71
C LYS A 546 0.96 0.25 13.40
N LEU A 547 0.98 -1.04 13.71
CA LEU A 547 0.03 -1.69 14.62
C LEU A 547 0.70 -1.87 15.98
N THR A 548 0.11 -1.30 17.03
CA THR A 548 0.54 -1.48 18.41
C THR A 548 -0.46 -2.37 19.13
N ALA A 549 -0.01 -3.57 19.53
CA ALA A 549 -0.81 -4.57 20.19
C ALA A 549 -0.30 -4.85 21.63
N PRO A 550 -0.80 -4.10 22.63
CA PRO A 550 -0.56 -4.40 24.04
C PRO A 550 -1.18 -5.74 24.43
N ARG A 551 -0.58 -6.39 25.43
CA ARG A 551 -1.02 -7.70 25.91
C ARG A 551 -1.20 -7.72 27.42
N GLU A 552 -2.07 -8.62 27.88
CA GLU A 552 -2.31 -8.88 29.28
C GLU A 552 -1.03 -9.45 29.93
N ALA A 553 -0.76 -9.08 31.19
CA ALA A 553 0.49 -9.47 31.86
C ALA A 553 0.66 -11.00 32.03
N ALA A 554 -0.44 -11.75 31.98
CA ALA A 554 -0.46 -13.21 32.00
C ALA A 554 0.00 -13.85 30.68
N PHE A 555 0.16 -13.08 29.60
CA PHE A 555 0.55 -13.61 28.30
C PHE A 555 2.06 -13.52 28.07
N ARG A 556 2.60 -14.60 27.51
CA ARG A 556 3.95 -14.66 26.97
C ARG A 556 3.89 -15.07 25.50
N PRO A 557 4.44 -14.25 24.57
CA PRO A 557 4.48 -14.63 23.16
C PRO A 557 5.15 -15.98 22.97
N VAL A 558 4.58 -16.83 22.11
CA VAL A 558 5.20 -18.10 21.71
C VAL A 558 6.51 -17.82 20.99
N ASN A 559 6.53 -16.78 20.14
CA ASN A 559 7.74 -16.30 19.50
C ASN A 559 8.17 -14.98 20.14
N GLN A 560 9.20 -15.06 20.98
CA GLN A 560 9.69 -13.94 21.80
C GLN A 560 10.71 -13.06 21.06
N LEU A 561 11.14 -13.45 19.86
CA LEU A 561 12.12 -12.71 19.09
C LEU A 561 11.43 -11.81 18.06
N SER A 562 11.94 -10.58 17.96
CA SER A 562 11.62 -9.66 16.87
C SER A 562 12.14 -10.20 15.53
N GLY A 563 11.45 -9.90 14.43
CA GLY A 563 11.82 -10.40 13.11
C GLY A 563 10.74 -10.18 12.05
N ALA A 564 10.98 -10.72 10.86
CA ALA A 564 10.03 -10.62 9.76
C ALA A 564 8.68 -11.28 10.10
N TYR A 565 7.60 -10.61 9.74
CA TYR A 565 6.23 -11.08 9.83
C TYR A 565 5.64 -11.24 8.43
N GLY A 566 4.82 -12.27 8.23
CA GLY A 566 4.15 -12.52 6.97
C GLY A 566 4.97 -13.28 5.91
N TRP A 567 6.29 -13.45 6.08
CA TRP A 567 7.24 -13.96 5.06
C TRP A 567 6.90 -15.34 4.46
N TRP A 568 5.90 -16.05 5.00
CA TRP A 568 5.37 -17.26 4.40
C TRP A 568 4.13 -16.96 3.54
N LEU A 569 4.27 -17.08 2.22
CA LEU A 569 3.15 -17.12 1.28
C LEU A 569 2.16 -18.22 1.68
N ARG A 570 1.04 -17.83 2.33
CA ARG A 570 -0.17 -18.66 2.43
C ARG A 570 -1.22 -18.16 1.43
N PRO A 571 -1.10 -18.42 0.11
CA PRO A 571 -2.27 -18.39 -0.74
C PRO A 571 -3.11 -19.64 -0.41
N LEU A 572 -3.78 -19.63 0.75
CA LEU A 572 -4.70 -20.68 1.15
C LEU A 572 -6.10 -20.18 0.80
N ALA A 573 -6.49 -20.43 -0.46
CA ALA A 573 -7.89 -20.38 -0.85
C ALA A 573 -8.61 -21.53 -0.12
N VAL A 574 -9.29 -21.21 0.97
CA VAL A 574 -10.30 -22.10 1.57
C VAL A 574 -11.65 -21.49 1.23
N ASN A 575 -12.46 -22.19 0.45
CA ASN A 575 -13.81 -21.75 0.03
C ASN A 575 -13.84 -20.42 -0.75
N GLY A 576 -12.82 -20.11 -1.56
CA GLY A 576 -12.83 -18.93 -2.45
C GLY A 576 -12.54 -17.59 -1.77
N ILE A 577 -12.18 -17.58 -0.48
CA ILE A 577 -11.76 -16.37 0.24
C ILE A 577 -10.24 -16.28 0.18
N TRP A 578 -9.72 -15.25 -0.47
CA TRP A 578 -8.32 -14.88 -0.41
C TRP A 578 -8.06 -14.09 0.87
N SER A 579 -7.07 -14.49 1.67
CA SER A 579 -6.59 -13.71 2.81
C SER A 579 -5.15 -13.32 2.53
N VAL A 580 -4.90 -12.02 2.35
CA VAL A 580 -3.54 -11.48 2.23
C VAL A 580 -3.00 -11.23 3.63
N THR A 581 -1.92 -11.90 4.01
CA THR A 581 -1.17 -11.55 5.23
C THR A 581 -0.21 -10.40 4.88
N PRO A 582 -0.36 -9.22 5.49
CA PRO A 582 0.56 -8.11 5.23
C PRO A 582 1.98 -8.48 5.68
N GLN A 583 2.96 -8.07 4.87
CA GLN A 583 4.38 -8.30 5.12
C GLN A 583 4.94 -7.15 5.94
N GLY A 584 5.69 -7.45 7.00
CA GLY A 584 6.24 -6.40 7.85
C GLY A 584 7.30 -6.89 8.83
N TYR A 585 7.68 -6.01 9.74
CA TYR A 585 8.57 -6.33 10.85
C TYR A 585 7.78 -6.37 12.16
N ARG A 586 7.91 -7.47 12.90
CA ARG A 586 7.35 -7.62 14.24
C ARG A 586 8.43 -7.31 15.27
N ASP A 587 8.18 -6.30 16.09
CA ASP A 587 8.98 -5.92 17.24
C ASP A 587 8.30 -6.38 18.54
N VAL A 588 8.86 -7.39 19.20
CA VAL A 588 8.31 -8.00 20.41
C VAL A 588 8.90 -7.31 21.64
N LYS A 589 8.10 -6.49 22.33
CA LYS A 589 8.46 -5.85 23.60
C LYS A 589 7.88 -6.64 24.78
N THR A 590 8.21 -6.22 26.00
CA THR A 590 7.74 -6.87 27.23
C THR A 590 6.22 -6.79 27.39
N ASP A 591 5.64 -5.61 27.15
CA ASP A 591 4.23 -5.28 27.41
C ASP A 591 3.36 -5.28 26.14
N ARG A 592 3.96 -5.27 24.96
CA ARG A 592 3.27 -5.15 23.67
C ARG A 592 4.06 -5.75 22.52
N THR A 593 3.38 -6.04 21.43
CA THR A 593 3.99 -6.31 20.12
C THR A 593 3.70 -5.13 19.22
N GLU A 594 4.72 -4.60 18.57
CA GLU A 594 4.56 -3.59 17.51
C GLU A 594 4.80 -4.24 16.16
N TYR A 595 3.92 -4.03 15.20
CA TYR A 595 4.09 -4.46 13.82
C TYR A 595 4.26 -3.24 12.94
N TRP A 596 5.26 -3.29 12.08
CA TRP A 596 5.65 -2.21 11.19
C TRP A 596 5.52 -2.70 9.75
N PHE A 597 4.73 -2.00 8.95
CA PHE A 597 4.43 -2.35 7.57
C PHE A 597 4.83 -1.19 6.66
N ASP A 598 5.70 -1.44 5.68
CA ASP A 598 6.07 -0.42 4.69
C ASP A 598 4.86 -0.03 3.83
N VAL A 599 4.04 -1.02 3.47
CA VAL A 599 2.76 -0.86 2.79
C VAL A 599 1.74 -1.78 3.45
N TYR A 600 0.58 -1.23 3.76
CA TYR A 600 -0.57 -1.96 4.27
C TYR A 600 -1.66 -1.99 3.18
N PRO A 601 -2.19 -3.18 2.83
CA PRO A 601 -3.16 -3.30 1.75
C PRO A 601 -4.53 -2.75 2.15
N GLU A 602 -5.31 -2.37 1.13
CA GLU A 602 -6.74 -2.13 1.25
C GLU A 602 -7.52 -3.41 1.64
N ASP A 603 -8.75 -3.20 2.09
CA ASP A 603 -9.69 -4.24 2.53
C ASP A 603 -9.25 -4.98 3.82
N LYS A 604 -9.90 -6.10 4.10
CA LYS A 604 -9.77 -6.87 5.34
C LYS A 604 -8.50 -7.70 5.34
N THR A 605 -7.73 -7.53 6.40
CA THR A 605 -6.57 -8.36 6.72
C THR A 605 -6.63 -8.82 8.17
N THR A 606 -5.88 -9.87 8.45
CA THR A 606 -5.76 -10.42 9.80
C THR A 606 -4.29 -10.57 10.17
N VAL A 607 -3.90 -9.94 11.28
CA VAL A 607 -2.61 -10.16 11.93
C VAL A 607 -2.87 -11.05 13.14
N SER A 608 -2.12 -12.15 13.28
CA SER A 608 -2.27 -13.07 14.40
C SER A 608 -0.98 -13.23 15.22
N GLU A 609 -1.14 -13.43 16.53
CA GLU A 609 -0.07 -13.75 17.46
C GLU A 609 -0.49 -14.85 18.44
N ASP A 610 0.41 -15.80 18.70
CA ASP A 610 0.18 -16.86 19.66
C ASP A 610 0.84 -16.53 21.02
N PHE A 611 0.13 -16.82 22.11
CA PHE A 611 0.63 -16.66 23.47
C PHE A 611 0.43 -17.93 24.31
N TYR A 612 1.30 -18.12 25.30
CA TYR A 612 1.06 -18.99 26.44
C TYR A 612 0.53 -18.17 27.62
N VAL A 613 -0.44 -18.73 28.35
CA VAL A 613 -0.95 -18.18 29.61
C VAL A 613 -0.04 -18.64 30.75
N THR A 614 0.56 -17.72 31.50
CA THR A 614 1.59 -18.05 32.50
C THR A 614 1.26 -17.68 33.94
N GLN A 615 0.18 -16.92 34.19
CA GLN A 615 -0.14 -16.44 35.54
C GLN A 615 -1.64 -16.58 35.82
N GLU A 616 -1.97 -16.86 37.07
CA GLU A 616 -3.35 -16.86 37.57
C GLU A 616 -3.78 -15.46 38.00
N GLY A 617 -5.04 -15.09 37.73
CA GLY A 617 -5.65 -13.85 38.20
C GLY A 617 -6.57 -13.17 37.20
N MET A 618 -6.72 -11.86 37.39
CA MET A 618 -7.51 -10.96 36.53
C MET A 618 -6.60 -9.95 35.85
N PHE A 619 -6.56 -9.94 34.53
CA PHE A 619 -5.64 -9.12 33.76
C PHE A 619 -6.37 -8.27 32.73
N THR A 620 -5.84 -7.08 32.51
CA THR A 620 -6.37 -6.12 31.54
C THR A 620 -5.23 -5.54 30.73
N ALA A 621 -5.48 -5.26 29.45
CA ALA A 621 -4.54 -4.58 28.57
C ALA A 621 -5.18 -3.33 27.96
N PRO A 622 -4.36 -2.33 27.56
CA PRO A 622 -4.84 -1.25 26.71
C PRO A 622 -5.42 -1.78 25.38
N ALA A 623 -6.29 -0.98 24.76
CA ALA A 623 -6.82 -1.29 23.44
C ALA A 623 -5.71 -1.25 22.37
N VAL A 624 -5.85 -2.11 21.36
CA VAL A 624 -4.94 -2.16 20.22
C VAL A 624 -5.17 -0.94 19.33
N THR A 625 -4.09 -0.38 18.78
CA THR A 625 -4.14 0.79 17.90
C THR A 625 -3.42 0.51 16.59
N ILE A 626 -3.92 1.09 15.50
CA ILE A 626 -3.26 1.09 14.20
C ILE A 626 -3.24 2.53 13.66
N GLU A 627 -2.12 2.95 13.06
CA GLU A 627 -2.00 4.27 12.45
C GLU A 627 -1.05 4.25 11.26
N SER A 628 -1.31 5.10 10.25
CA SER A 628 -0.29 5.45 9.26
C SER A 628 0.65 6.49 9.86
N LEU A 629 1.95 6.24 9.85
CA LEU A 629 2.95 7.23 10.27
C LEU A 629 3.23 8.26 9.16
N TYR A 630 2.86 7.94 7.93
CA TYR A 630 2.92 8.87 6.80
C TYR A 630 1.80 9.90 6.87
N ALA A 631 0.57 9.43 7.15
CA ALA A 631 -0.62 10.25 7.31
C ALA A 631 -1.34 9.95 8.65
N PRO A 632 -0.88 10.53 9.79
CA PRO A 632 -1.31 10.14 11.15
C PRO A 632 -2.78 10.35 11.49
N HIS A 633 -3.52 11.08 10.66
CA HIS A 633 -4.96 11.22 10.83
C HIS A 633 -5.71 9.96 10.40
N TYR A 634 -5.11 9.08 9.58
CA TYR A 634 -5.64 7.75 9.33
C TYR A 634 -5.16 6.78 10.39
N ARG A 635 -6.10 6.42 11.26
CA ARG A 635 -5.82 5.62 12.44
C ARG A 635 -7.10 4.97 12.94
N ALA A 636 -6.95 3.94 13.75
CA ALA A 636 -8.03 3.38 14.52
C ALA A 636 -7.53 2.83 15.86
N ASN A 637 -8.44 2.74 16.81
CA ASN A 637 -8.24 1.92 17.99
C ASN A 637 -9.43 0.99 18.19
N ALA A 638 -9.17 -0.19 18.73
CA ALA A 638 -10.21 -1.14 19.09
C ALA A 638 -11.00 -0.64 20.31
N ALA A 639 -12.16 -1.22 20.54
CA ALA A 639 -12.82 -1.12 21.83
C ALA A 639 -12.01 -1.85 22.91
N TYR A 640 -12.25 -1.52 24.17
CA TYR A 640 -11.66 -2.27 25.27
C TYR A 640 -12.10 -3.74 25.25
N GLY A 641 -11.12 -4.64 25.18
CA GLY A 641 -11.35 -6.09 25.06
C GLY A 641 -11.83 -6.78 26.34
N GLY A 642 -12.07 -6.05 27.42
CA GLY A 642 -12.52 -6.59 28.70
C GLY A 642 -11.39 -7.09 29.60
N THR A 643 -11.79 -7.78 30.67
CA THR A 643 -10.88 -8.38 31.65
C THR A 643 -10.71 -9.86 31.39
N LEU A 644 -9.48 -10.29 31.15
CA LEU A 644 -9.11 -11.70 31.08
C LEU A 644 -9.16 -12.31 32.48
N ARG A 645 -9.82 -13.47 32.62
CA ARG A 645 -9.81 -14.27 33.83
C ARG A 645 -9.15 -15.60 33.54
N THR A 646 -8.27 -16.03 34.41
CA THR A 646 -7.76 -17.40 34.35
C THR A 646 -8.52 -18.29 35.33
N ASP A 647 -8.20 -19.58 35.35
CA ASP A 647 -8.64 -20.51 36.39
C ASP A 647 -8.00 -20.13 37.74
N TRP A 648 -8.52 -19.04 38.33
CA TRP A 648 -8.32 -18.61 39.71
C TRP A 648 -9.51 -19.03 40.57
#